data_AF-A0A6G0X7W2-F1
#
_entry.id   AF-A0A6G0X7W2-F1
#
_cell.length_a   1.000
_cell.length_b   1.000
_cell.length_c   1.000
_cell.angle_alpha   90.00
_cell.angle_beta   90.00
_cell.angle_gamma   90.00
#
_symmetry.space_group_name_H-M   'P 1'
#
loop_
_entity.id
_entity.type
_entity.pdbx_description
1 polymer ?
#
loop_
_entity_poly.entity_id
_entity_poly.type
_entity_poly.pdbx_seq_one_letter_code
_entity_poly.pdbx_strand_id
1 'polypeptide(L)'
;MSDISGISDLSFDDSINDPDYGNPNSSIEVSDFENISEYETLCSSIQNTKKPNNTTFNVEYDDEVRVIEASDEEDDVQVIKGKKKTKNPENWKRNKCKNAKASGEEHISLRGKLVLSRKIGPDCKCKNKCFIKVSDVEKNIIINMFNTIANKEKQDTYIAGLIKLNSVARRRPSITDNSKPKSCSCIYFIRIKEVEKRVCKKAFCSFLGIGKNRVQRIIKSLQKNEPSPLDKRGKHVNRGNKINEQIVFQIQTHIESFPARESHYSRIKNDSMRYLSPDLNMMKMYELYLIKYENEKWNQMQENNNIKPIVSYDFYRKYFSTNYKLSFGYPRVDTCQTCDRLQNLIAAEKDNELKKKLETEKQLHVSKAEVFYVDLRQKSEEAKLENSEIDVVSFDFQQNMPLPHIPCGDVFYKRQLWVYNFCIHSGRSGKSYFFMYDEATAHKGQNEVISFLNHYFSNIMDRSVKTVYLFSDNCSAQNKNFALTQFLYTITTNKIYGITKIIHRYPEPGHSFLPCDRAFGIIEKRRRKLERVYLPSTYKNLVQDTCKKFKVIDVEQNMILNYSQHTKALFKKTVNNRSKISFSILTYRFIEYTQHGLYSSVSVHSTAKDHFILQKPKTTLSLPTNDSLLYNGPLNIKEAKLKDVRDLASKYVPSEYLWYYSNLRSGEDEHTEALIDEDCNED
;
A
#
# COMPACT_ATOMS: atom_id res chain seq x y z
N MET A 1 -38.35 -49.06 -39.03
CA MET A 1 -38.70 -47.66 -39.33
C MET A 1 -37.38 -46.93 -39.45
N SER A 2 -36.76 -47.03 -40.63
CA SER A 2 -36.74 -45.98 -41.67
C SER A 2 -35.83 -44.83 -41.22
N ASP A 3 -34.53 -44.88 -41.49
CA ASP A 3 -33.83 -44.69 -42.77
C ASP A 3 -33.24 -43.27 -42.85
N ILE A 4 -32.16 -43.16 -43.65
CA ILE A 4 -31.50 -41.94 -44.19
C ILE A 4 -30.34 -41.43 -43.30
N SER A 5 -29.13 -42.02 -43.41
CA SER A 5 -28.03 -41.71 -44.36
C SER A 5 -27.32 -40.38 -44.06
N GLY A 6 -26.00 -40.22 -44.06
CA GLY A 6 -24.87 -41.06 -44.44
C GLY A 6 -23.64 -40.16 -44.66
N ILE A 7 -22.46 -40.73 -44.43
CA ILE A 7 -21.17 -40.44 -45.12
C ILE A 7 -20.52 -39.07 -44.89
N SER A 8 -19.37 -39.04 -44.21
CA SER A 8 -18.05 -38.93 -44.88
C SER A 8 -16.89 -38.88 -43.88
N ASP A 9 -15.94 -39.78 -44.11
CA ASP A 9 -14.58 -39.74 -43.57
C ASP A 9 -13.89 -38.40 -43.87
N LEU A 10 -13.31 -37.79 -42.85
CA LEU A 10 -12.20 -36.86 -43.00
C LEU A 10 -11.20 -37.11 -41.86
N SER A 11 -10.09 -37.74 -42.24
CA SER A 11 -8.83 -37.76 -41.50
C SER A 11 -8.43 -36.33 -41.11
N PHE A 12 -8.22 -36.09 -39.81
CA PHE A 12 -7.62 -34.85 -39.31
C PHE A 12 -6.46 -35.18 -38.38
N ASP A 13 -5.30 -35.28 -39.04
CA ASP A 13 -4.03 -34.64 -38.71
C ASP A 13 -3.67 -34.45 -37.22
N ASP A 14 -2.70 -35.26 -36.79
CA ASP A 14 -1.83 -35.04 -35.65
C ASP A 14 -0.97 -33.79 -35.87
N SER A 15 -1.30 -32.65 -35.26
CA SER A 15 -0.33 -31.68 -34.74
C SER A 15 -1.02 -30.50 -34.05
N ILE A 16 -0.29 -29.86 -33.14
CA ILE A 16 -0.63 -28.70 -32.30
C ILE A 16 -1.03 -29.10 -30.86
N ASN A 17 -0.02 -29.54 -30.12
CA ASN A 17 0.09 -29.27 -28.68
C ASN A 17 1.36 -28.43 -28.47
N ASP A 18 1.26 -27.13 -28.73
CA ASP A 18 2.22 -26.13 -28.23
C ASP A 18 1.49 -25.33 -27.13
N PRO A 19 1.78 -25.56 -25.84
CA PRO A 19 1.03 -24.96 -24.73
C PRO A 19 1.32 -23.46 -24.53
N ASP A 20 2.17 -22.84 -25.35
CA ASP A 20 2.66 -21.47 -25.14
C ASP A 20 2.05 -20.39 -26.06
N TYR A 21 1.03 -20.71 -26.88
CA TYR A 21 0.33 -19.68 -27.67
C TYR A 21 -0.77 -18.95 -26.86
N GLY A 22 -0.35 -18.30 -25.77
CA GLY A 22 -1.15 -17.34 -25.02
C GLY A 22 -1.03 -15.94 -25.62
N ASN A 23 -2.17 -15.35 -26.00
CA ASN A 23 -2.30 -13.98 -26.52
C ASN A 23 -1.46 -12.95 -25.73
N PRO A 24 -0.41 -12.34 -26.33
CA PRO A 24 0.52 -11.46 -25.61
C PRO A 24 -0.07 -10.09 -25.23
N ASN A 25 -1.34 -9.79 -25.59
CA ASN A 25 -1.99 -8.51 -25.30
C ASN A 25 -3.32 -8.61 -24.54
N SER A 26 -3.55 -9.67 -23.75
CA SER A 26 -4.57 -9.57 -22.71
C SER A 26 -4.10 -8.57 -21.62
N SER A 27 -4.92 -7.58 -21.33
CA SER A 27 -4.61 -6.43 -20.48
C SER A 27 -4.34 -6.85 -19.02
N ILE A 28 -3.09 -7.21 -18.72
CA ILE A 28 -2.63 -7.39 -17.35
C ILE A 28 -2.15 -6.02 -16.87
N GLU A 29 -2.94 -5.30 -16.06
CA GLU A 29 -2.53 -4.02 -15.48
C GLU A 29 -2.34 -4.08 -13.96
N VAL A 30 -1.10 -3.90 -13.49
CA VAL A 30 -0.79 -3.67 -12.06
C VAL A 30 -0.10 -2.30 -11.90
N SER A 31 -0.92 -1.25 -11.82
CA SER A 31 -0.50 0.15 -11.67
C SER A 31 -0.74 0.68 -10.25
N ASP A 32 0.17 0.36 -9.32
CA ASP A 32 0.19 0.99 -8.00
C ASP A 32 1.10 2.23 -7.97
N PHE A 33 0.50 3.39 -7.67
CA PHE A 33 1.05 4.71 -7.27
C PHE A 33 1.42 5.73 -8.37
N GLU A 34 0.75 6.89 -8.32
CA GLU A 34 0.78 8.01 -9.29
C GLU A 34 1.88 9.07 -9.06
N ASN A 35 2.80 8.95 -8.09
CA ASN A 35 3.78 10.03 -7.87
C ASN A 35 5.13 9.59 -7.28
N ILE A 36 6.22 10.02 -7.93
CA ILE A 36 7.62 9.68 -7.61
C ILE A 36 8.16 10.52 -6.42
N SER A 37 7.58 11.69 -6.12
CA SER A 37 8.11 12.58 -5.07
C SER A 37 7.76 12.20 -3.62
N GLU A 38 6.74 11.38 -3.39
CA GLU A 38 6.39 10.90 -2.04
C GLU A 38 7.31 9.75 -1.57
N TYR A 39 7.91 9.00 -2.51
CA TYR A 39 8.80 7.86 -2.20
C TYR A 39 10.18 8.31 -1.69
N GLU A 40 10.74 9.37 -2.26
CA GLU A 40 12.05 9.91 -1.83
C GLU A 40 12.01 10.45 -0.39
N THR A 41 10.89 11.07 -0.01
CA THR A 41 10.68 11.60 1.35
C THR A 41 10.56 10.47 2.40
N LEU A 42 9.99 9.32 2.02
CA LEU A 42 9.84 8.17 2.90
C LEU A 42 11.18 7.49 3.19
N CYS A 43 12.08 7.41 2.20
CA CYS A 43 13.43 6.86 2.37
C CYS A 43 14.31 7.67 3.34
N SER A 44 14.14 9.00 3.40
CA SER A 44 14.89 9.87 4.32
C SER A 44 14.40 9.78 5.78
N SER A 45 13.13 9.46 5.99
CA SER A 45 12.51 9.45 7.33
C SER A 45 12.79 8.20 8.17
N ILE A 46 13.28 7.11 7.53
CA ILE A 46 13.52 5.81 8.19
C ILE A 46 14.94 5.73 8.82
N GLN A 47 15.81 6.72 8.58
CA GLN A 47 17.19 6.70 9.08
C GLN A 47 17.38 7.27 10.49
N ASN A 48 16.37 7.90 11.10
CA ASN A 48 16.51 8.57 12.39
C ASN A 48 15.42 8.17 13.40
N THR A 49 15.55 6.99 14.00
CA THR A 49 15.21 6.73 15.41
C THR A 49 15.83 5.41 15.86
N LYS A 50 16.99 5.47 16.53
CA LYS A 50 17.56 4.36 17.31
C LYS A 50 17.20 4.53 18.79
N LYS A 51 17.00 3.37 19.43
CA LYS A 51 17.00 2.99 20.86
C LYS A 51 15.63 2.83 21.54
N PRO A 52 15.26 1.60 21.91
CA PRO A 52 14.36 1.31 23.02
C PRO A 52 15.17 1.19 24.32
N ASN A 53 14.69 1.80 25.41
CA ASN A 53 15.13 1.46 26.76
C ASN A 53 14.20 0.37 27.31
N ASN A 54 14.81 -0.72 27.76
CA ASN A 54 14.19 -1.76 28.57
C ASN A 54 13.88 -1.23 29.97
N THR A 55 12.70 -1.57 30.48
CA THR A 55 12.48 -1.81 31.92
C THR A 55 11.32 -2.79 32.08
N THR A 56 11.69 -4.02 32.47
CA THR A 56 10.86 -4.97 33.23
C THR A 56 10.41 -4.34 34.54
N PHE A 57 9.20 -4.65 35.04
CA PHE A 57 8.97 -5.20 36.38
C PHE A 57 7.48 -5.44 36.69
N ASN A 58 7.26 -6.66 37.20
CA ASN A 58 6.27 -7.29 38.07
C ASN A 58 4.93 -6.64 38.47
N VAL A 59 3.99 -7.58 38.57
CA VAL A 59 2.69 -7.63 39.24
C VAL A 59 2.79 -7.27 40.72
N GLU A 60 1.87 -6.45 41.22
CA GLU A 60 1.37 -6.51 42.59
C GLU A 60 -0.09 -6.03 42.65
N TYR A 61 -0.85 -6.75 43.46
CA TYR A 61 -2.29 -6.68 43.69
C TYR A 61 -2.56 -5.60 44.74
N ASP A 62 -3.59 -4.77 44.59
CA ASP A 62 -4.31 -4.25 45.75
C ASP A 62 -5.74 -3.82 45.40
N ASP A 63 -6.67 -4.34 46.21
CA ASP A 63 -8.11 -4.13 46.19
C ASP A 63 -8.47 -2.81 46.88
N GLU A 64 -9.16 -1.89 46.18
CA GLU A 64 -10.08 -0.96 46.85
C GLU A 64 -11.32 -0.69 45.98
N VAL A 65 -12.44 -1.24 46.44
CA VAL A 65 -13.80 -1.00 45.94
C VAL A 65 -14.28 0.38 46.40
N ARG A 66 -14.56 1.31 45.48
CA ARG A 66 -15.45 2.45 45.74
C ARG A 66 -16.33 2.83 44.54
N VAL A 67 -17.63 2.56 44.76
CA VAL A 67 -18.83 3.37 44.43
C VAL A 67 -19.03 3.78 42.97
N ILE A 68 -20.03 3.12 42.37
CA ILE A 68 -20.65 3.46 41.08
C ILE A 68 -21.45 4.76 41.26
N GLU A 69 -20.94 5.88 40.76
CA GLU A 69 -21.75 7.06 40.43
C GLU A 69 -22.01 7.05 38.91
N ALA A 70 -23.28 7.04 38.55
CA ALA A 70 -23.75 7.07 37.17
C ALA A 70 -23.32 8.38 36.49
N SER A 71 -22.46 8.28 35.47
CA SER A 71 -22.14 9.39 34.57
C SER A 71 -22.83 9.15 33.23
N ASP A 72 -23.67 10.12 32.85
CA ASP A 72 -24.33 10.23 31.55
C ASP A 72 -23.31 10.07 30.40
N GLU A 73 -23.37 8.94 29.70
CA GLU A 73 -22.72 8.77 28.40
C GLU A 73 -23.54 9.53 27.35
N GLU A 74 -23.10 10.74 26.99
CA GLU A 74 -23.42 11.29 25.67
C GLU A 74 -22.67 10.45 24.63
N ASP A 75 -23.41 9.72 23.80
CA ASP A 75 -22.90 8.92 22.67
C ASP A 75 -21.86 9.68 21.84
N ASP A 76 -20.60 9.28 21.95
CA ASP A 76 -19.51 9.77 21.11
C ASP A 76 -19.70 9.22 19.68
N VAL A 77 -20.33 10.02 18.82
CA VAL A 77 -20.52 9.68 17.40
C VAL A 77 -19.14 9.46 16.75
N GLN A 78 -18.80 8.21 16.47
CA GLN A 78 -17.53 7.88 15.79
C GLN A 78 -17.43 8.57 14.43
N VAL A 79 -16.57 9.58 14.33
CA VAL A 79 -16.30 10.29 13.07
C VAL A 79 -15.48 9.41 12.15
N ILE A 80 -16.10 8.94 11.06
CA ILE A 80 -15.43 8.20 9.98
C ILE A 80 -14.33 9.09 9.37
N LYS A 81 -13.06 8.71 9.53
CA LYS A 81 -11.90 9.46 9.00
C LYS A 81 -11.65 9.10 7.52
N GLY A 82 -11.79 10.02 6.56
CA GLY A 82 -11.44 9.73 5.15
C GLY A 82 -9.93 9.74 4.84
N LYS A 83 -9.55 9.60 3.56
CA LYS A 83 -8.15 9.48 3.07
C LYS A 83 -7.29 10.74 3.33
N LYS A 84 -7.89 11.92 3.46
CA LYS A 84 -7.17 13.19 3.66
C LYS A 84 -7.28 13.70 5.10
N LYS A 85 -6.24 14.36 5.61
CA LYS A 85 -6.25 15.04 6.92
C LYS A 85 -7.46 15.97 7.03
N THR A 86 -8.24 15.80 8.09
CA THR A 86 -9.36 16.68 8.41
C THR A 86 -8.84 18.07 8.78
N LYS A 87 -9.60 19.11 8.43
CA LYS A 87 -9.26 20.47 8.85
C LYS A 87 -9.40 20.53 10.37
N ASN A 88 -8.43 21.15 11.05
CA ASN A 88 -8.53 21.49 12.47
C ASN A 88 -8.77 23.01 12.60
N PRO A 89 -10.04 23.46 12.68
CA PRO A 89 -10.37 24.89 12.70
C PRO A 89 -9.87 25.60 13.94
N GLU A 90 -9.67 24.90 15.05
CA GLU A 90 -9.20 25.49 16.31
C GLU A 90 -7.78 26.06 16.16
N ASN A 91 -6.97 25.37 15.34
CA ASN A 91 -5.61 25.78 15.05
C ASN A 91 -5.50 26.95 14.05
N TRP A 92 -6.59 27.38 13.43
CA TRP A 92 -6.55 28.50 12.50
C TRP A 92 -6.16 29.79 13.24
N LYS A 93 -5.22 30.56 12.68
CA LYS A 93 -4.74 31.84 13.25
C LYS A 93 -5.88 32.76 13.70
N ARG A 94 -6.99 32.78 12.94
CA ARG A 94 -8.21 33.55 13.26
C ARG A 94 -8.94 33.03 14.51
N ASN A 95 -9.05 31.72 14.69
CA ASN A 95 -9.75 31.12 15.81
C ASN A 95 -8.89 31.17 17.09
N LYS A 96 -7.58 30.90 16.99
CA LYS A 96 -6.63 31.16 18.11
C LYS A 96 -6.70 32.61 18.58
N CYS A 97 -6.63 33.57 17.66
CA CYS A 97 -6.76 35.00 17.99
C CYS A 97 -8.14 35.35 18.58
N LYS A 98 -9.23 34.70 18.12
CA LYS A 98 -10.57 34.90 18.67
C LYS A 98 -10.65 34.44 20.13
N ASN A 99 -10.06 33.29 20.44
CA ASN A 99 -10.06 32.68 21.77
C ASN A 99 -9.16 33.47 22.74
N ALA A 100 -7.91 33.76 22.34
CA ALA A 100 -6.98 34.58 23.14
C ALA A 100 -7.55 35.96 23.46
N LYS A 101 -8.28 36.58 22.52
CA LYS A 101 -8.97 37.86 22.77
C LYS A 101 -10.12 37.73 23.77
N ALA A 102 -10.80 36.59 23.81
CA ALA A 102 -11.87 36.33 24.77
C ALA A 102 -11.29 36.09 26.16
N SER A 103 -10.27 35.22 26.30
CA SER A 103 -9.56 34.97 27.56
C SER A 103 -8.73 36.15 28.06
N GLY A 104 -8.47 37.15 27.21
CA GLY A 104 -7.72 38.35 27.62
C GLY A 104 -6.21 38.13 27.67
N GLU A 105 -5.71 37.10 27.00
CA GLU A 105 -4.29 36.79 26.86
C GLU A 105 -3.59 37.69 25.86
N GLU A 106 -2.27 37.77 26.02
CA GLU A 106 -1.39 38.42 25.05
C GLU A 106 -1.39 37.65 23.73
N HIS A 107 -1.62 38.35 22.62
CA HIS A 107 -1.68 37.72 21.31
C HIS A 107 -1.32 38.67 20.17
N ILE A 108 -0.89 38.10 19.05
CA ILE A 108 -0.69 38.84 17.81
C ILE A 108 -2.04 38.93 17.09
N SER A 109 -2.48 40.16 16.80
CA SER A 109 -3.69 40.40 16.03
C SER A 109 -3.54 39.91 14.59
N LEU A 110 -4.66 39.67 13.90
CA LEU A 110 -4.66 39.32 12.46
C LEU A 110 -3.97 40.36 11.55
N ARG A 111 -3.69 41.57 12.06
CA ARG A 111 -2.97 42.64 11.36
C ARG A 111 -1.50 42.74 11.79
N GLY A 112 -0.96 41.75 12.51
CA GLY A 112 0.44 41.68 12.94
C GLY A 112 0.79 42.50 14.18
N LYS A 113 -0.15 43.25 14.76
CA LYS A 113 0.10 44.06 15.98
C LYS A 113 0.00 43.21 17.25
N LEU A 114 0.97 43.34 18.15
CA LEU A 114 0.93 42.76 19.50
C LEU A 114 -0.18 43.40 20.33
N VAL A 115 -1.02 42.58 20.94
CA VAL A 115 -2.07 42.99 21.87
C VAL A 115 -1.73 42.40 23.22
N LEU A 116 -1.35 43.26 24.17
CA LEU A 116 -1.02 42.85 25.53
C LEU A 116 -2.21 42.23 26.25
N SER A 117 -1.92 41.49 27.32
CA SER A 117 -2.94 40.94 28.21
C SER A 117 -3.88 42.02 28.77
N ARG A 118 -5.14 41.65 28.96
CA ARG A 118 -6.19 42.57 29.39
C ARG A 118 -5.93 43.02 30.82
N LYS A 119 -5.76 44.33 31.01
CA LYS A 119 -5.53 44.98 32.31
C LYS A 119 -6.66 45.97 32.63
N ILE A 120 -6.74 46.32 33.91
CA ILE A 120 -7.67 47.35 34.39
C ILE A 120 -7.31 48.68 33.71
N GLY A 121 -8.34 49.39 33.23
CA GLY A 121 -8.18 50.68 32.56
C GLY A 121 -7.92 51.85 33.52
N PRO A 122 -7.68 53.06 32.98
CA PRO A 122 -7.36 54.25 33.77
C PRO A 122 -8.52 54.72 34.65
N ASP A 123 -8.21 55.44 35.73
CA ASP A 123 -9.23 56.01 36.62
C ASP A 123 -10.21 56.90 35.86
N CYS A 124 -11.49 56.67 36.10
CA CYS A 124 -12.60 57.43 35.57
C CYS A 124 -12.65 58.89 36.04
N LYS A 125 -11.97 59.26 37.15
CA LYS A 125 -11.96 60.60 37.78
C LYS A 125 -13.34 61.23 37.91
N CYS A 126 -14.37 60.41 38.16
CA CYS A 126 -15.76 60.87 38.17
C CYS A 126 -16.18 61.36 39.56
N LYS A 127 -17.22 62.20 39.61
CA LYS A 127 -17.80 62.72 40.86
C LYS A 127 -18.28 61.62 41.82
N ASN A 128 -18.63 60.45 41.28
CA ASN A 128 -19.05 59.28 42.07
C ASN A 128 -17.89 58.52 42.73
N LYS A 129 -16.64 58.96 42.53
CA LYS A 129 -15.41 58.37 43.10
C LYS A 129 -15.34 56.84 42.92
N CYS A 130 -15.73 56.33 41.74
CA CYS A 130 -15.90 54.89 41.51
C CYS A 130 -14.64 54.04 41.77
N PHE A 131 -13.43 54.57 41.53
CA PHE A 131 -12.17 53.87 41.76
C PHE A 131 -11.74 53.79 43.22
N ILE A 132 -12.31 54.66 44.08
CA ILE A 132 -12.09 54.63 45.54
C ILE A 132 -13.08 53.65 46.19
N LYS A 133 -14.28 53.48 45.62
CA LYS A 133 -15.32 52.58 46.13
C LYS A 133 -15.03 51.09 45.93
N VAL A 134 -14.06 50.76 45.09
CA VAL A 134 -13.67 49.39 44.76
C VAL A 134 -12.19 49.25 45.10
N SER A 135 -11.82 48.28 45.94
CA SER A 135 -10.43 48.07 46.33
C SER A 135 -9.62 47.45 45.18
N ASP A 136 -8.29 47.55 45.21
CA ASP A 136 -7.46 46.98 44.14
C ASP A 136 -7.55 45.46 44.06
N VAL A 137 -7.74 44.78 45.18
CA VAL A 137 -8.02 43.33 45.24
C VAL A 137 -9.34 43.00 44.53
N GLU A 138 -10.40 43.77 44.82
CA GLU A 138 -11.70 43.60 44.16
C GLU A 138 -11.60 43.82 42.65
N LYS A 139 -10.84 44.83 42.20
CA LYS A 139 -10.62 45.10 40.76
C LYS A 139 -9.96 43.92 40.06
N ASN A 140 -8.97 43.29 40.69
CA ASN A 140 -8.29 42.11 40.15
C ASN A 140 -9.21 40.89 40.07
N ILE A 141 -10.07 40.69 41.07
CA ILE A 141 -11.07 39.60 41.04
C ILE A 141 -12.03 39.80 39.85
N ILE A 142 -12.52 41.02 39.63
CA ILE A 142 -13.47 41.33 38.55
C ILE A 142 -12.88 41.02 37.18
N ILE A 143 -11.65 41.48 36.91
CA ILE A 143 -11.03 41.28 35.59
C ILE A 143 -10.64 39.82 35.36
N ASN A 144 -10.17 39.11 36.40
CA ASN A 144 -9.83 37.70 36.31
C ASN A 144 -11.07 36.85 36.04
N MET A 145 -12.15 37.04 36.82
CA MET A 145 -13.42 36.35 36.59
C MET A 145 -13.96 36.60 35.18
N PHE A 146 -13.88 37.84 34.69
CA PHE A 146 -14.32 38.17 33.33
C PHE A 146 -13.47 37.49 32.25
N ASN A 147 -12.17 37.33 32.47
CA ASN A 147 -11.25 36.64 31.58
C ASN A 147 -11.47 35.12 31.58
N THR A 148 -11.70 34.50 32.74
CA THR A 148 -11.98 33.05 32.90
C THR A 148 -13.19 32.58 32.10
N ILE A 149 -14.19 33.43 31.86
CA ILE A 149 -15.34 33.09 31.01
C ILE A 149 -14.89 32.61 29.61
N ALA A 150 -13.76 33.11 29.09
CA ALA A 150 -13.06 32.70 27.85
C ALA A 150 -13.92 32.58 26.56
N ASN A 151 -15.19 32.97 26.61
CA ASN A 151 -16.15 32.93 25.52
C ASN A 151 -16.83 34.29 25.39
N LYS A 152 -16.77 34.87 24.19
CA LYS A 152 -17.29 36.22 23.94
C LYS A 152 -18.80 36.32 24.17
N GLU A 153 -19.58 35.34 23.74
CA GLU A 153 -21.04 35.37 23.85
C GLU A 153 -21.43 35.36 25.33
N LYS A 154 -20.86 34.41 26.10
CA LYS A 154 -21.03 34.36 27.57
C LYS A 154 -20.59 35.66 28.26
N GLN A 155 -19.48 36.27 27.84
CA GLN A 155 -19.03 37.57 28.35
C GLN A 155 -20.01 38.71 28.03
N ASP A 156 -20.57 38.75 26.81
CA ASP A 156 -21.52 39.79 26.40
C ASP A 156 -22.84 39.65 27.18
N THR A 157 -23.30 38.42 27.45
CA THR A 157 -24.44 38.13 28.36
C THR A 157 -24.15 38.56 29.79
N TYR A 158 -22.96 38.26 30.31
CA TYR A 158 -22.53 38.72 31.63
C TYR A 158 -22.56 40.26 31.74
N ILE A 159 -22.03 40.96 30.72
CA ILE A 159 -22.08 42.42 30.66
C ILE A 159 -23.52 42.93 30.60
N ALA A 160 -24.39 42.28 29.82
CA ALA A 160 -25.80 42.66 29.70
C ALA A 160 -26.52 42.61 31.05
N GLY A 161 -26.26 41.57 31.85
CA GLY A 161 -26.82 41.43 33.21
C GLY A 161 -26.38 42.49 34.22
N LEU A 162 -25.30 43.24 33.92
CA LEU A 162 -24.80 44.34 34.76
C LEU A 162 -25.30 45.73 34.32
N ILE A 163 -26.17 45.80 33.31
CA ILE A 163 -26.70 47.05 32.74
C ILE A 163 -28.21 47.10 32.93
N LYS A 164 -28.70 48.14 33.61
CA LYS A 164 -30.13 48.44 33.71
C LYS A 164 -30.51 49.59 32.79
N LEU A 165 -31.50 49.37 31.92
CA LEU A 165 -32.04 50.39 31.02
C LEU A 165 -33.23 51.09 31.68
N ASN A 166 -33.21 52.42 31.67
CA ASN A 166 -34.30 53.27 32.16
C ASN A 166 -34.76 54.21 31.04
N SER A 167 -36.04 54.57 31.06
CA SER A 167 -36.59 55.65 30.22
C SER A 167 -35.97 57.01 30.60
N VAL A 168 -35.86 57.92 29.63
CA VAL A 168 -35.27 59.24 29.86
C VAL A 168 -36.32 60.16 30.48
N ALA A 169 -36.24 60.40 31.80
CA ALA A 169 -37.24 61.16 32.55
C ALA A 169 -37.18 62.70 32.37
N ARG A 170 -36.04 63.27 31.94
CA ARG A 170 -35.87 64.72 31.68
C ARG A 170 -34.84 64.95 30.57
N ARG A 171 -35.14 65.85 29.64
CA ARG A 171 -34.21 66.31 28.59
C ARG A 171 -33.78 67.74 28.91
N ARG A 172 -32.47 68.01 28.95
CA ARG A 172 -31.94 69.38 29.04
C ARG A 172 -31.50 69.80 27.63
N PRO A 173 -32.03 70.88 27.05
CA PRO A 173 -31.52 71.40 25.78
C PRO A 173 -30.05 71.78 25.97
N SER A 174 -29.17 71.28 25.10
CA SER A 174 -27.77 71.72 25.05
C SER A 174 -27.64 72.64 23.85
N ILE A 175 -27.25 73.90 24.08
CA ILE A 175 -27.15 74.95 23.05
C ILE A 175 -25.95 74.70 22.09
N THR A 176 -25.04 73.76 22.40
CA THR A 176 -23.75 73.65 21.69
C THR A 176 -23.40 72.25 21.17
N ASP A 177 -24.34 71.34 20.95
CA ASP A 177 -23.96 69.99 20.48
C ASP A 177 -24.99 69.36 19.52
N ASN A 178 -24.62 69.20 18.23
CA ASN A 178 -25.40 68.53 17.16
C ASN A 178 -25.57 67.00 17.37
N SER A 179 -25.45 66.52 18.61
CA SER A 179 -25.49 65.09 18.93
C SER A 179 -26.92 64.59 19.05
N LYS A 180 -27.24 63.48 18.36
CA LYS A 180 -28.57 62.84 18.41
C LYS A 180 -28.99 62.60 19.87
N PRO A 181 -30.25 62.92 20.25
CA PRO A 181 -30.71 62.75 21.62
C PRO A 181 -30.59 61.28 22.06
N LYS A 182 -30.14 61.05 23.30
CA LYS A 182 -30.01 59.69 23.85
C LYS A 182 -31.39 59.04 23.96
N SER A 183 -31.56 57.86 23.37
CA SER A 183 -32.82 57.11 23.39
C SER A 183 -33.12 56.43 24.73
N CYS A 184 -32.12 56.17 25.58
CA CYS A 184 -32.30 55.61 26.91
C CYS A 184 -31.26 56.14 27.92
N SER A 185 -31.59 56.04 29.20
CA SER A 185 -30.64 56.18 30.31
C SER A 185 -30.16 54.79 30.74
N CYS A 186 -28.86 54.65 31.03
CA CYS A 186 -28.29 53.36 31.46
C CYS A 186 -27.63 53.51 32.83
N ILE A 187 -27.91 52.57 33.72
CA ILE A 187 -27.22 52.40 35.01
C ILE A 187 -26.30 51.18 34.90
N TYR A 188 -25.07 51.32 35.39
CA TYR A 188 -24.04 50.28 35.34
C TYR A 188 -23.73 49.81 36.76
N PHE A 189 -23.67 48.49 36.93
CA PHE A 189 -23.35 47.84 38.20
C PHE A 189 -22.10 46.97 38.07
N ILE A 190 -21.46 46.73 39.21
CA ILE A 190 -20.41 45.71 39.36
C ILE A 190 -20.78 44.86 40.55
N ARG A 191 -20.81 43.54 40.34
CA ARG A 191 -21.08 42.55 41.37
C ARG A 191 -19.77 42.09 41.99
N ILE A 192 -19.68 42.21 43.31
CA ILE A 192 -18.58 41.65 44.10
C ILE A 192 -19.26 40.87 45.22
N LYS A 193 -19.13 39.54 45.23
CA LYS A 193 -19.89 38.64 46.11
C LYS A 193 -21.40 38.92 45.97
N GLU A 194 -22.08 39.27 47.07
CA GLU A 194 -23.53 39.54 47.13
C GLU A 194 -23.88 41.03 46.97
N VAL A 195 -22.91 41.92 46.74
CA VAL A 195 -23.14 43.37 46.70
C VAL A 195 -23.01 43.93 45.28
N GLU A 196 -24.03 44.68 44.85
CA GLU A 196 -24.01 45.45 43.60
C GLU A 196 -23.56 46.91 43.85
N LYS A 197 -22.36 47.27 43.35
CA LYS A 197 -21.86 48.64 43.42
C LYS A 197 -22.18 49.40 42.13
N ARG A 198 -22.90 50.52 42.23
CA ARG A 198 -23.21 51.39 41.08
C ARG A 198 -21.97 52.18 40.63
N VAL A 199 -21.66 52.13 39.33
CA VAL A 199 -20.50 52.79 38.73
C VAL A 199 -20.87 53.63 37.51
N CYS A 200 -19.97 54.54 37.11
CA CYS A 200 -20.12 55.27 35.86
C CYS A 200 -19.65 54.41 34.67
N LYS A 201 -20.11 54.72 33.45
CA LYS A 201 -19.73 54.00 32.22
C LYS A 201 -18.21 53.91 32.01
N LYS A 202 -17.46 54.98 32.33
CA LYS A 202 -15.99 55.01 32.20
C LYS A 202 -15.33 54.01 33.14
N ALA A 203 -15.78 53.95 34.39
CA ALA A 203 -15.28 53.00 35.38
C ALA A 203 -15.68 51.56 35.01
N PHE A 204 -16.93 51.32 34.60
CA PHE A 204 -17.40 50.03 34.12
C PHE A 204 -16.54 49.46 32.98
N CYS A 205 -16.23 50.29 31.97
CA CYS A 205 -15.35 49.90 30.87
C CYS A 205 -13.92 49.58 31.36
N SER A 206 -13.43 50.34 32.34
CA SER A 206 -12.06 50.22 32.84
C SER A 206 -11.89 48.98 33.73
N PHE A 207 -12.85 48.70 34.62
CA PHE A 207 -12.81 47.51 35.48
C PHE A 207 -12.89 46.19 34.69
N LEU A 208 -13.62 46.17 33.57
CA LEU A 208 -13.70 45.00 32.68
C LEU A 208 -12.65 44.99 31.57
N GLY A 209 -11.82 46.02 31.44
CA GLY A 209 -10.82 46.15 30.38
C GLY A 209 -11.42 46.13 28.96
N ILE A 210 -12.62 46.71 28.76
CA ILE A 210 -13.35 46.71 27.49
C ILE A 210 -13.54 48.12 26.91
N GLY A 211 -13.62 48.21 25.58
CA GLY A 211 -13.89 49.48 24.89
C GLY A 211 -15.35 49.91 24.97
N LYS A 212 -15.60 51.23 24.99
CA LYS A 212 -16.94 51.86 25.05
C LYS A 212 -17.91 51.36 23.96
N ASN A 213 -17.39 51.04 22.78
CA ASN A 213 -18.18 50.57 21.63
C ASN A 213 -18.78 49.18 21.86
N ARG A 214 -18.11 48.30 22.64
CA ARG A 214 -18.65 46.98 23.01
C ARG A 214 -19.91 47.15 23.87
N VAL A 215 -19.83 48.00 24.89
CA VAL A 215 -20.95 48.33 25.78
C VAL A 215 -22.11 48.98 25.02
N GLN A 216 -21.82 49.91 24.09
CA GLN A 216 -22.87 50.52 23.26
C GLN A 216 -23.61 49.51 22.37
N ARG A 217 -22.89 48.52 21.82
CA ARG A 217 -23.51 47.47 21.01
C ARG A 217 -24.48 46.63 21.84
N ILE A 218 -24.07 46.25 23.05
CA ILE A 218 -24.91 45.47 23.98
C ILE A 218 -26.15 46.27 24.38
N ILE A 219 -26.01 47.57 24.68
CA ILE A 219 -27.16 48.45 24.95
C ILE A 219 -28.15 48.47 23.78
N LYS A 220 -27.67 48.54 22.53
CA LYS A 220 -28.54 48.50 21.35
C LYS A 220 -29.29 47.17 21.20
N SER A 221 -28.66 46.04 21.55
CA SER A 221 -29.32 44.73 21.56
C SER A 221 -30.36 44.65 22.68
N LEU A 222 -30.04 45.14 23.89
CA LEU A 222 -30.99 45.21 25.00
C LEU A 222 -32.20 46.09 24.69
N GLN A 223 -32.03 47.21 23.97
CA GLN A 223 -33.13 48.04 23.49
C GLN A 223 -34.05 47.33 22.48
N LYS A 224 -33.56 46.29 21.81
CA LYS A 224 -34.33 45.43 20.90
C LYS A 224 -34.88 44.18 21.58
N ASN A 225 -34.81 44.10 22.92
CA ASN A 225 -35.17 42.92 23.70
C ASN A 225 -34.39 41.65 23.31
N GLU A 226 -33.13 41.79 22.87
CA GLU A 226 -32.20 40.68 22.68
C GLU A 226 -31.27 40.55 23.91
N PRO A 227 -31.58 39.69 24.90
CA PRO A 227 -30.81 39.61 26.16
C PRO A 227 -29.44 38.95 25.99
N SER A 228 -29.24 38.16 24.93
CA SER A 228 -27.99 37.46 24.62
C SER A 228 -27.52 37.77 23.18
N PRO A 229 -26.58 38.72 22.99
CA PRO A 229 -26.09 39.06 21.67
C PRO A 229 -25.26 37.91 21.07
N LEU A 230 -25.79 37.23 20.05
CA LEU A 230 -25.05 36.20 19.31
C LEU A 230 -23.82 36.78 18.57
N ASP A 231 -22.70 36.05 18.56
CA ASP A 231 -21.48 36.48 17.87
C ASP A 231 -21.61 36.26 16.35
N LYS A 232 -22.12 37.28 15.65
CA LYS A 232 -22.31 37.26 14.18
C LYS A 232 -21.03 37.49 13.37
N ARG A 233 -19.83 37.46 13.99
CA ARG A 233 -18.55 37.64 13.28
C ARG A 233 -18.32 36.51 12.28
N GLY A 234 -18.06 36.84 11.01
CA GLY A 234 -17.76 35.84 9.96
C GLY A 234 -18.98 35.08 9.42
N LYS A 235 -20.18 35.34 9.95
CA LYS A 235 -21.46 34.73 9.54
C LYS A 235 -22.23 35.66 8.58
N HIS A 236 -21.55 36.16 7.55
CA HIS A 236 -22.16 37.01 6.53
C HIS A 236 -22.77 36.12 5.45
N VAL A 237 -23.99 36.42 5.01
CA VAL A 237 -24.71 35.63 3.98
C VAL A 237 -24.13 35.83 2.58
N ASN A 238 -23.26 36.82 2.38
CA ASN A 238 -22.64 37.18 1.09
C ASN A 238 -21.56 36.18 0.62
N ARG A 239 -21.64 34.90 0.99
CA ARG A 239 -20.74 33.84 0.49
C ARG A 239 -21.53 32.90 -0.43
N GLY A 240 -21.66 33.28 -1.71
CA GLY A 240 -22.36 32.50 -2.72
C GLY A 240 -21.79 31.10 -3.01
N ASN A 241 -20.63 30.75 -2.45
CA ASN A 241 -19.94 29.48 -2.72
C ASN A 241 -20.22 28.38 -1.70
N LYS A 242 -21.18 28.53 -0.78
CA LYS A 242 -21.61 27.41 0.09
C LYS A 242 -22.60 26.55 -0.69
N ILE A 243 -22.17 25.35 -1.07
CA ILE A 243 -23.03 24.35 -1.74
C ILE A 243 -24.19 23.98 -0.82
N ASN A 244 -25.38 23.84 -1.40
CA ASN A 244 -26.62 23.49 -0.70
C ASN A 244 -26.47 22.12 0.01
N GLU A 245 -26.99 22.01 1.23
CA GLU A 245 -26.95 20.79 2.03
C GLU A 245 -27.69 19.62 1.35
N GLN A 246 -28.72 19.91 0.55
CA GLN A 246 -29.40 18.90 -0.27
C GLN A 246 -28.47 18.24 -1.31
N ILE A 247 -27.60 19.03 -1.95
CA ILE A 247 -26.63 18.53 -2.93
C ILE A 247 -25.59 17.64 -2.25
N VAL A 248 -25.16 18.02 -1.04
CA VAL A 248 -24.24 17.21 -0.24
C VAL A 248 -24.85 15.86 0.11
N PHE A 249 -26.12 15.84 0.51
CA PHE A 249 -26.86 14.60 0.77
C PHE A 249 -26.98 13.72 -0.48
N GLN A 250 -27.28 14.29 -1.65
CA GLN A 250 -27.33 13.54 -2.92
C GLN A 250 -25.98 12.87 -3.25
N ILE A 251 -24.87 13.59 -3.07
CA ILE A 251 -23.52 13.04 -3.29
C ILE A 251 -23.27 11.87 -2.33
N GLN A 252 -23.67 12.00 -1.06
CA GLN A 252 -23.53 10.95 -0.06
C GLN A 252 -24.32 9.67 -0.45
N THR A 253 -25.61 9.82 -0.72
CA THR A 253 -26.48 8.71 -1.14
C THR A 253 -25.98 8.03 -2.43
N HIS A 254 -25.43 8.82 -3.36
CA HIS A 254 -24.85 8.28 -4.59
C HIS A 254 -23.62 7.42 -4.31
N ILE A 255 -22.66 7.91 -3.52
CA ILE A 255 -21.43 7.15 -3.20
C ILE A 255 -21.76 5.86 -2.43
N GLU A 256 -22.71 5.91 -1.49
CA GLU A 256 -23.14 4.75 -0.69
C GLU A 256 -23.94 3.71 -1.48
N SER A 257 -24.49 4.08 -2.64
CA SER A 257 -25.23 3.15 -3.49
C SER A 257 -24.34 2.12 -4.21
N PHE A 258 -23.02 2.36 -4.26
CA PHE A 258 -22.09 1.42 -4.90
C PHE A 258 -21.67 0.31 -3.93
N PRO A 259 -21.76 -0.97 -4.33
CA PRO A 259 -21.31 -2.07 -3.48
C PRO A 259 -19.79 -2.01 -3.29
N ALA A 260 -19.34 -1.98 -2.04
CA ALA A 260 -17.93 -1.99 -1.67
C ALA A 260 -17.56 -3.30 -0.97
N ARG A 261 -16.40 -3.87 -1.31
CA ARG A 261 -15.88 -5.14 -0.79
C ARG A 261 -14.63 -4.92 0.04
N GLU A 262 -14.40 -5.73 1.06
CA GLU A 262 -13.15 -5.71 1.81
C GLU A 262 -12.10 -6.60 1.13
N SER A 263 -10.84 -6.15 1.11
CA SER A 263 -9.77 -6.94 0.50
C SER A 263 -9.41 -8.11 1.39
N HIS A 264 -9.84 -9.30 0.98
CA HIS A 264 -9.62 -10.59 1.65
C HIS A 264 -8.13 -10.95 1.90
N TYR A 265 -7.16 -10.24 1.30
CA TYR A 265 -5.71 -10.46 1.50
C TYR A 265 -4.97 -9.24 2.03
N SER A 266 -5.64 -8.12 2.31
CA SER A 266 -4.98 -6.99 2.96
C SER A 266 -4.73 -7.34 4.41
N ARG A 267 -3.52 -7.83 4.65
CA ARG A 267 -2.72 -7.78 5.87
C ARG A 267 -3.40 -7.00 7.00
N ILE A 268 -3.37 -7.60 8.19
CA ILE A 268 -3.68 -7.16 9.57
C ILE A 268 -3.35 -5.68 9.95
N LYS A 269 -2.89 -4.83 9.03
CA LYS A 269 -2.60 -3.40 9.20
C LYS A 269 -3.51 -2.42 8.43
N ASN A 270 -4.46 -2.87 7.61
CA ASN A 270 -5.37 -1.99 6.82
C ASN A 270 -6.86 -2.25 7.11
N ASP A 271 -7.24 -2.35 8.38
CA ASP A 271 -8.58 -2.77 8.86
C ASP A 271 -9.72 -1.77 8.57
N SER A 272 -9.60 -0.90 7.56
CA SER A 272 -10.63 0.13 7.27
C SER A 272 -10.74 0.59 5.83
N MET A 273 -10.06 -0.07 4.87
CA MET A 273 -10.16 0.30 3.45
C MET A 273 -11.10 -0.66 2.72
N ARG A 274 -12.15 -0.11 2.09
CA ARG A 274 -13.08 -0.87 1.25
C ARG A 274 -12.83 -0.56 -0.23
N TYR A 275 -13.12 -1.53 -1.10
CA TYR A 275 -12.83 -1.48 -2.53
C TYR A 275 -14.11 -1.54 -3.36
N LEU A 276 -14.30 -0.55 -4.23
CA LEU A 276 -15.33 -0.50 -5.26
C LEU A 276 -14.92 -1.39 -6.45
N SER A 277 -15.86 -1.67 -7.36
CA SER A 277 -15.59 -2.49 -8.56
C SER A 277 -14.39 -1.94 -9.37
N PRO A 278 -13.54 -2.82 -9.95
CA PRO A 278 -12.51 -2.41 -10.91
C PRO A 278 -13.05 -1.69 -12.15
N ASP A 279 -14.31 -1.93 -12.51
CA ASP A 279 -14.92 -1.26 -13.67
C ASP A 279 -15.30 0.19 -13.38
N LEU A 280 -15.32 0.57 -12.09
CA LEU A 280 -15.59 1.92 -11.62
C LEU A 280 -14.29 2.69 -11.45
N ASN A 281 -14.34 3.97 -11.78
CA ASN A 281 -13.30 4.93 -11.42
C ASN A 281 -13.95 6.26 -11.00
N MET A 282 -13.16 7.20 -10.50
CA MET A 282 -13.68 8.47 -9.96
C MET A 282 -14.48 9.26 -11.01
N MET A 283 -14.05 9.20 -12.27
CA MET A 283 -14.71 9.89 -13.37
C MET A 283 -16.05 9.23 -13.69
N LYS A 284 -16.07 7.91 -13.88
CA LYS A 284 -17.31 7.15 -14.12
C LYS A 284 -18.33 7.33 -12.99
N MET A 285 -17.90 7.32 -11.73
CA MET A 285 -18.80 7.58 -10.60
C MET A 285 -19.43 8.97 -10.65
N TYR A 286 -18.64 9.98 -11.08
CA TYR A 286 -19.11 11.34 -11.25
C TYR A 286 -20.05 11.49 -12.44
N GLU A 287 -19.77 10.83 -13.57
CA GLU A 287 -20.67 10.78 -14.72
C GLU A 287 -22.01 10.14 -14.33
N LEU A 288 -21.97 9.01 -13.62
CA LEU A 288 -23.18 8.37 -13.08
C LEU A 288 -23.94 9.26 -12.10
N TYR A 289 -23.25 10.13 -11.35
CA TYR A 289 -23.89 11.12 -10.48
C TYR A 289 -24.65 12.15 -11.32
N LEU A 290 -24.00 12.69 -12.37
CA LEU A 290 -24.61 13.66 -13.27
C LEU A 290 -25.81 13.06 -14.01
N ILE A 291 -25.69 11.84 -14.52
CA ILE A 291 -26.80 11.12 -15.18
C ILE A 291 -28.00 10.96 -14.22
N LYS A 292 -27.75 10.66 -12.94
CA LYS A 292 -28.81 10.38 -11.97
C LYS A 292 -29.48 11.64 -11.39
N TYR A 293 -28.71 12.70 -11.13
CA TYR A 293 -29.17 13.88 -10.39
C TYR A 293 -29.15 15.19 -11.22
N GLU A 294 -28.43 15.22 -12.34
CA GLU A 294 -28.29 16.38 -13.23
C GLU A 294 -28.48 16.00 -14.72
N ASN A 295 -29.37 15.05 -15.04
CA ASN A 295 -29.50 14.44 -16.38
C ASN A 295 -29.66 15.45 -17.53
N GLU A 296 -30.48 16.49 -17.32
CA GLU A 296 -30.71 17.54 -18.32
C GLU A 296 -29.42 18.27 -18.68
N LYS A 297 -28.57 18.57 -17.69
CA LYS A 297 -27.28 19.23 -17.89
C LYS A 297 -26.25 18.28 -18.48
N TRP A 298 -26.30 17.01 -18.09
CA TRP A 298 -25.46 15.97 -18.68
C TRP A 298 -25.71 15.84 -20.19
N ASN A 299 -26.97 15.73 -20.62
CA ASN A 299 -27.32 15.64 -22.04
C ASN A 299 -26.90 16.90 -22.81
N GLN A 300 -27.13 18.09 -22.23
CA GLN A 300 -26.71 19.35 -22.84
C GLN A 300 -25.18 19.51 -22.89
N MET A 301 -24.43 18.93 -21.94
CA MET A 301 -22.97 18.92 -21.98
C MET A 301 -22.41 18.02 -23.09
N GLN A 302 -23.12 16.95 -23.46
CA GLN A 302 -22.74 16.09 -24.58
C GLN A 302 -22.95 16.79 -25.94
N GLU A 303 -23.95 17.68 -26.02
CA GLU A 303 -24.30 18.43 -27.23
C GLU A 303 -23.54 19.78 -27.35
N ASN A 304 -23.12 20.39 -26.24
CA ASN A 304 -22.51 21.72 -26.24
C ASN A 304 -21.47 21.92 -25.10
N ASN A 305 -20.21 22.22 -25.45
CA ASN A 305 -19.06 22.22 -24.54
C ASN A 305 -19.02 23.33 -23.47
N ASN A 306 -19.98 24.26 -23.42
CA ASN A 306 -19.89 25.47 -22.59
C ASN A 306 -20.82 25.49 -21.36
N ILE A 307 -21.47 24.36 -21.04
CA ILE A 307 -22.41 24.25 -19.91
C ILE A 307 -21.68 23.63 -18.71
N LYS A 308 -21.82 24.26 -17.54
CA LYS A 308 -21.17 23.82 -16.30
C LYS A 308 -22.19 23.11 -15.39
N PRO A 309 -21.86 21.91 -14.88
CA PRO A 309 -22.72 21.21 -13.92
C PRO A 309 -22.75 21.95 -12.57
N ILE A 310 -23.80 21.71 -11.78
CA ILE A 310 -23.99 22.33 -10.45
C ILE A 310 -22.87 21.85 -9.53
N VAL A 311 -22.58 20.55 -9.56
CA VAL A 311 -21.44 19.96 -8.85
C VAL A 311 -20.27 19.80 -9.80
N SER A 312 -19.17 20.51 -9.54
CA SER A 312 -17.89 20.28 -10.25
C SER A 312 -17.26 18.95 -9.85
N TYR A 313 -16.56 18.31 -10.79
CA TYR A 313 -15.75 17.11 -10.53
C TYR A 313 -14.81 17.27 -9.33
N ASP A 314 -14.12 18.42 -9.22
CA ASP A 314 -13.20 18.69 -8.11
C ASP A 314 -13.87 18.66 -6.74
N PHE A 315 -15.10 19.17 -6.65
CA PHE A 315 -15.88 19.11 -5.42
C PHE A 315 -16.26 17.67 -5.09
N TYR A 316 -16.78 16.92 -6.06
CA TYR A 316 -17.16 15.52 -5.91
C TYR A 316 -15.97 14.65 -5.47
N ARG A 317 -14.83 14.74 -6.19
CA ARG A 317 -13.59 14.04 -5.87
C ARG A 317 -13.06 14.39 -4.47
N LYS A 318 -13.12 15.68 -4.10
CA LYS A 318 -12.69 16.15 -2.79
C LYS A 318 -13.60 15.63 -1.68
N TYR A 319 -14.91 15.61 -1.90
CA TYR A 319 -15.89 15.07 -0.96
C TYR A 319 -15.64 13.57 -0.74
N PHE A 320 -15.53 12.79 -1.82
CA PHE A 320 -15.19 11.37 -1.77
C PHE A 320 -13.90 11.12 -0.97
N SER A 321 -12.81 11.82 -1.30
CA SER A 321 -11.51 11.62 -0.66
C SER A 321 -11.45 12.01 0.81
N THR A 322 -12.31 12.94 1.25
CA THR A 322 -12.28 13.47 2.62
C THR A 322 -13.21 12.69 3.55
N ASN A 323 -14.30 12.13 3.03
CA ASN A 323 -15.33 11.48 3.83
C ASN A 323 -15.30 9.94 3.75
N TYR A 324 -14.71 9.36 2.71
CA TYR A 324 -14.69 7.89 2.52
C TYR A 324 -13.27 7.31 2.50
N LYS A 325 -13.11 6.13 3.10
CA LYS A 325 -11.95 5.24 2.93
C LYS A 325 -12.27 4.18 1.85
N LEU A 326 -12.66 4.65 0.67
CA LEU A 326 -12.96 3.79 -0.48
C LEU A 326 -11.84 3.90 -1.53
N SER A 327 -11.44 2.77 -2.09
CA SER A 327 -10.56 2.68 -3.26
C SER A 327 -11.24 1.91 -4.38
N PHE A 328 -10.72 1.96 -5.60
CA PHE A 328 -11.18 1.08 -6.68
C PHE A 328 -10.36 -0.21 -6.61
N GLY A 329 -11.03 -1.36 -6.68
CA GLY A 329 -10.39 -2.67 -6.75
C GLY A 329 -9.77 -2.89 -8.13
N TYR A 330 -8.93 -3.91 -8.27
CA TYR A 330 -8.46 -4.40 -9.57
C TYR A 330 -9.04 -5.79 -9.81
N PRO A 331 -9.20 -6.24 -11.07
CA PRO A 331 -9.48 -7.64 -11.36
C PRO A 331 -8.38 -8.48 -10.71
N ARG A 332 -8.75 -9.51 -9.94
CA ARG A 332 -7.75 -10.37 -9.32
C ARG A 332 -7.18 -11.29 -10.40
N VAL A 333 -5.88 -11.19 -10.62
CA VAL A 333 -5.09 -12.11 -11.45
C VAL A 333 -4.24 -12.95 -10.49
N ASP A 334 -4.00 -14.21 -10.80
CA ASP A 334 -3.27 -15.18 -9.95
C ASP A 334 -3.91 -15.43 -8.57
N THR A 335 -5.22 -15.71 -8.55
CA THR A 335 -5.89 -16.16 -7.33
C THR A 335 -5.61 -17.64 -7.04
N CYS A 336 -5.53 -17.98 -5.76
CA CYS A 336 -5.38 -19.37 -5.36
C CYS A 336 -6.66 -20.15 -5.70
N GLN A 337 -6.55 -21.12 -6.61
CA GLN A 337 -7.65 -21.99 -7.04
C GLN A 337 -8.33 -22.70 -5.86
N THR A 338 -7.56 -23.15 -4.86
CA THR A 338 -8.11 -23.78 -3.65
C THR A 338 -8.93 -22.77 -2.83
N CYS A 339 -8.44 -21.55 -2.66
CA CYS A 339 -9.18 -20.49 -1.98
C CYS A 339 -10.49 -20.16 -2.69
N ASP A 340 -10.45 -20.04 -4.02
CA ASP A 340 -11.63 -19.71 -4.84
C ASP A 340 -12.66 -20.85 -4.81
N ARG A 341 -12.20 -22.11 -4.96
CA ARG A 341 -13.06 -23.30 -4.85
C ARG A 341 -13.76 -23.34 -3.49
N LEU A 342 -12.99 -23.24 -2.40
CA LEU A 342 -13.56 -23.27 -1.04
C LEU A 342 -14.53 -22.12 -0.82
N GLN A 343 -14.23 -20.93 -1.33
CA GLN A 343 -15.12 -19.79 -1.22
C GLN A 343 -16.44 -19.98 -1.98
N ASN A 344 -16.39 -20.54 -3.19
CA ASN A 344 -17.59 -20.85 -3.96
C ASN A 344 -18.44 -21.90 -3.24
N LEU A 345 -17.82 -22.92 -2.64
CA LEU A 345 -18.53 -23.92 -1.85
C LEU A 345 -19.17 -23.31 -0.60
N ILE A 346 -18.44 -22.48 0.16
CA ILE A 346 -18.97 -21.77 1.35
C ILE A 346 -20.17 -20.88 0.99
N ALA A 347 -20.17 -20.25 -0.19
CA ALA A 347 -21.24 -19.38 -0.65
C ALA A 347 -22.49 -20.16 -1.10
N ALA A 348 -22.31 -21.36 -1.66
CA ALA A 348 -23.40 -22.22 -2.12
C ALA A 348 -24.02 -23.07 -1.00
N GLU A 349 -23.25 -23.37 0.05
CA GLU A 349 -23.65 -24.27 1.13
C GLU A 349 -24.69 -23.64 2.07
N LYS A 350 -25.76 -24.40 2.34
CA LYS A 350 -26.87 -23.97 3.22
C LYS A 350 -26.79 -24.58 4.62
N ASP A 351 -26.11 -25.72 4.76
CA ASP A 351 -25.89 -26.36 6.05
C ASP A 351 -24.79 -25.64 6.84
N ASN A 352 -25.11 -25.24 8.08
CA ASN A 352 -24.21 -24.53 8.96
C ASN A 352 -23.02 -25.39 9.41
N GLU A 353 -23.17 -26.71 9.56
CA GLU A 353 -22.06 -27.58 9.98
C GLU A 353 -21.03 -27.78 8.86
N LEU A 354 -21.50 -28.10 7.66
CA LEU A 354 -20.64 -28.24 6.48
C LEU A 354 -19.97 -26.92 6.12
N LYS A 355 -20.70 -25.80 6.21
CA LYS A 355 -20.13 -24.47 5.99
C LYS A 355 -18.98 -24.18 6.95
N LYS A 356 -19.14 -24.47 8.25
CA LYS A 356 -18.08 -24.28 9.24
C LYS A 356 -16.85 -25.16 8.99
N LYS A 357 -17.05 -26.39 8.50
CA LYS A 357 -15.93 -27.28 8.09
C LYS A 357 -15.15 -26.68 6.92
N LEU A 358 -15.83 -26.21 5.87
CA LEU A 358 -15.21 -25.57 4.71
C LEU A 358 -14.49 -24.25 5.09
N GLU A 359 -15.08 -23.45 5.98
CA GLU A 359 -14.45 -22.25 6.53
C GLU A 359 -13.16 -22.60 7.29
N THR A 360 -13.19 -23.66 8.10
CA THR A 360 -12.01 -24.15 8.84
C THR A 360 -10.93 -24.64 7.88
N GLU A 361 -11.28 -25.38 6.83
CA GLU A 361 -10.35 -25.83 5.80
C GLU A 361 -9.70 -24.64 5.08
N LYS A 362 -10.49 -23.62 4.72
CA LYS A 362 -9.98 -22.39 4.10
C LYS A 362 -9.03 -21.65 5.03
N GLN A 363 -9.39 -21.49 6.30
CA GLN A 363 -8.53 -20.84 7.30
C GLN A 363 -7.21 -21.59 7.48
N LEU A 364 -7.25 -22.93 7.54
CA LEU A 364 -6.06 -23.76 7.65
C LEU A 364 -5.15 -23.63 6.43
N HIS A 365 -5.71 -23.62 5.22
CA HIS A 365 -4.95 -23.39 3.98
C HIS A 365 -4.27 -22.01 3.96
N VAL A 366 -5.00 -20.95 4.31
CA VAL A 366 -4.44 -19.58 4.40
C VAL A 366 -3.36 -19.49 5.47
N SER A 367 -3.59 -20.08 6.65
CA SER A 367 -2.59 -20.08 7.73
C SER A 367 -1.29 -20.77 7.33
N LYS A 368 -1.36 -21.91 6.61
CA LYS A 368 -0.17 -22.58 6.03
C LYS A 368 0.61 -21.65 5.10
N ALA A 369 -0.09 -20.92 4.22
CA ALA A 369 0.54 -19.94 3.34
C ALA A 369 1.18 -18.79 4.14
N GLU A 370 0.52 -18.29 5.20
CA GLU A 370 1.06 -17.22 6.04
C GLU A 370 2.36 -17.60 6.75
N VAL A 371 2.47 -18.85 7.22
CA VAL A 371 3.68 -19.37 7.88
C VAL A 371 4.91 -19.18 6.99
N PHE A 372 4.81 -19.50 5.69
CA PHE A 372 5.90 -19.29 4.73
C PHE A 372 6.38 -17.83 4.70
N TYR A 373 5.45 -16.87 4.72
CA TYR A 373 5.78 -15.45 4.67
C TYR A 373 6.29 -14.89 5.99
N VAL A 374 5.76 -15.35 7.12
CA VAL A 374 6.26 -14.99 8.45
C VAL A 374 7.74 -15.40 8.55
N ASP A 375 8.02 -16.62 8.15
CA ASP A 375 9.35 -17.20 8.19
C ASP A 375 10.33 -16.52 7.22
N LEU A 376 9.89 -16.21 5.99
CA LEU A 376 10.66 -15.39 5.04
C LEU A 376 11.03 -14.03 5.63
N ARG A 377 10.08 -13.33 6.27
CA ARG A 377 10.32 -12.03 6.90
C ARG A 377 11.28 -12.14 8.07
N GLN A 378 11.02 -13.06 8.99
CA GLN A 378 11.84 -13.27 10.18
C GLN A 378 13.29 -13.58 9.80
N LYS A 379 13.51 -14.55 8.90
CA LYS A 379 14.87 -14.90 8.46
C LYS A 379 15.54 -13.77 7.71
N SER A 380 14.80 -12.97 6.94
CA SER A 380 15.35 -11.80 6.27
C SER A 380 15.77 -10.69 7.25
N GLU A 381 15.11 -10.59 8.40
CA GLU A 381 15.49 -9.66 9.48
C GLU A 381 16.72 -10.18 10.23
N GLU A 382 16.76 -11.47 10.57
CA GLU A 382 17.92 -12.15 11.18
C GLU A 382 19.17 -12.08 10.29
N ALA A 383 19.02 -12.19 8.97
CA ALA A 383 20.12 -12.10 8.01
C ALA A 383 20.76 -10.71 7.94
N LYS A 384 20.05 -9.65 8.34
CA LYS A 384 20.53 -8.26 8.32
C LYS A 384 21.29 -7.85 9.59
N LEU A 385 21.27 -8.69 10.62
CA LEU A 385 21.99 -8.41 11.86
C LEU A 385 23.50 -8.39 11.62
N GLU A 386 24.18 -7.50 12.35
CA GLU A 386 25.64 -7.40 12.34
C GLU A 386 26.22 -8.73 12.86
N ASN A 387 27.18 -9.32 12.13
CA ASN A 387 27.73 -10.67 12.35
C ASN A 387 26.80 -11.86 12.09
N SER A 388 25.68 -11.67 11.38
CA SER A 388 24.86 -12.81 10.96
C SER A 388 25.65 -13.74 10.02
N GLU A 389 25.60 -15.05 10.24
CA GLU A 389 26.16 -16.08 9.35
C GLU A 389 25.09 -16.65 8.41
N ILE A 390 23.98 -15.92 8.25
CA ILE A 390 22.80 -16.35 7.50
C ILE A 390 22.61 -15.46 6.27
N ASP A 391 22.24 -16.08 5.14
CA ASP A 391 21.64 -15.39 4.00
C ASP A 391 20.28 -16.01 3.67
N VAL A 392 19.37 -15.15 3.18
CA VAL A 392 18.05 -15.54 2.70
C VAL A 392 17.99 -15.22 1.23
N VAL A 393 17.78 -16.23 0.40
CA VAL A 393 17.79 -16.08 -1.05
C VAL A 393 16.44 -16.52 -1.59
N SER A 394 15.80 -15.63 -2.34
CA SER A 394 14.65 -15.99 -3.17
C SER A 394 15.01 -15.85 -4.63
N PHE A 395 14.57 -16.77 -5.47
CA PHE A 395 14.91 -16.74 -6.89
C PHE A 395 13.75 -17.18 -7.77
N ASP A 396 13.63 -16.55 -8.93
CA ASP A 396 12.58 -16.86 -9.90
C ASP A 396 12.89 -16.26 -11.29
N PHE A 397 12.17 -16.72 -12.31
CA PHE A 397 12.19 -16.12 -13.64
C PHE A 397 11.07 -15.10 -13.82
N GLN A 398 11.39 -13.98 -14.47
CA GLN A 398 10.38 -13.09 -15.01
C GLN A 398 9.68 -13.75 -16.21
N GLN A 399 8.48 -13.27 -16.55
CA GLN A 399 7.87 -13.51 -17.85
C GLN A 399 8.84 -13.15 -18.98
N ASN A 400 8.88 -14.00 -20.02
CA ASN A 400 9.76 -13.83 -21.17
C ASN A 400 9.49 -12.48 -21.86
N MET A 401 10.57 -11.78 -22.26
CA MET A 401 10.46 -10.48 -22.90
C MET A 401 10.63 -10.64 -24.42
N PRO A 402 9.65 -10.20 -25.24
CA PRO A 402 9.71 -10.39 -26.69
C PRO A 402 10.75 -9.51 -27.35
N LEU A 403 11.37 -9.99 -28.43
CA LEU A 403 12.31 -9.24 -29.24
C LEU A 403 12.14 -9.57 -30.74
N PRO A 404 11.98 -8.58 -31.64
CA PRO A 404 11.75 -7.16 -31.34
C PRO A 404 10.40 -6.92 -30.66
N HIS A 405 10.33 -5.99 -29.70
CA HIS A 405 9.07 -5.52 -29.12
C HIS A 405 8.59 -4.29 -29.88
N ILE A 406 7.42 -4.36 -30.53
CA ILE A 406 6.89 -3.32 -31.40
C ILE A 406 5.35 -3.32 -31.29
N PRO A 407 4.66 -2.16 -31.28
CA PRO A 407 3.21 -2.09 -31.18
C PRO A 407 2.56 -2.22 -32.57
N CYS A 408 2.82 -3.33 -33.28
CA CYS A 408 2.29 -3.59 -34.62
C CYS A 408 1.45 -4.88 -34.66
N GLY A 409 0.38 -4.88 -35.46
CA GLY A 409 -0.56 -6.01 -35.57
C GLY A 409 0.09 -7.32 -36.05
N ASP A 410 1.08 -7.23 -36.94
CA ASP A 410 1.81 -8.39 -37.48
C ASP A 410 2.46 -9.26 -36.39
N VAL A 411 2.84 -8.63 -35.27
CA VAL A 411 3.50 -9.28 -34.14
C VAL A 411 2.61 -10.34 -33.50
N PHE A 412 1.28 -10.17 -33.53
CA PHE A 412 0.35 -11.14 -32.95
C PHE A 412 0.30 -12.48 -33.70
N TYR A 413 0.74 -12.49 -34.95
CA TYR A 413 0.67 -13.66 -35.82
C TYR A 413 2.06 -14.29 -36.08
N LYS A 414 3.11 -13.75 -35.44
CA LYS A 414 4.50 -14.12 -35.70
C LYS A 414 5.23 -14.48 -34.42
N ARG A 415 6.10 -15.48 -34.53
CA ARG A 415 6.94 -15.90 -33.39
C ARG A 415 8.04 -14.85 -33.16
N GLN A 416 8.27 -14.51 -31.90
CA GLN A 416 9.29 -13.54 -31.48
C GLN A 416 10.42 -14.23 -30.72
N LEU A 417 11.63 -13.66 -30.77
CA LEU A 417 12.76 -14.12 -29.97
C LEU A 417 12.51 -13.77 -28.50
N TRP A 418 12.91 -14.65 -27.58
CA TRP A 418 12.78 -14.39 -26.16
C TRP A 418 14.07 -13.87 -25.53
N VAL A 419 13.93 -12.86 -24.67
CA VAL A 419 14.94 -12.45 -23.70
C VAL A 419 14.48 -12.91 -22.33
N TYR A 420 15.32 -13.71 -21.68
CA TYR A 420 15.10 -14.27 -20.36
C TYR A 420 15.71 -13.37 -19.28
N ASN A 421 15.03 -13.31 -18.13
CA ASN A 421 15.49 -12.56 -16.98
C ASN A 421 15.26 -13.38 -15.71
N PHE A 422 16.34 -13.89 -15.12
CA PHE A 422 16.31 -14.64 -13.87
C PHE A 422 16.77 -13.76 -12.70
N CYS A 423 15.98 -13.64 -11.65
CA CYS A 423 16.30 -12.83 -10.49
C CYS A 423 16.69 -13.69 -9.30
N ILE A 424 17.81 -13.35 -8.66
CA ILE A 424 18.19 -13.80 -7.32
C ILE A 424 18.13 -12.60 -6.38
N HIS A 425 17.25 -12.62 -5.39
CA HIS A 425 17.15 -11.59 -4.37
C HIS A 425 17.77 -12.06 -3.05
N SER A 426 18.70 -11.26 -2.51
CA SER A 426 19.36 -11.50 -1.23
C SER A 426 18.70 -10.67 -0.13
N GLY A 427 18.11 -11.33 0.85
CA GLY A 427 17.52 -10.73 2.04
C GLY A 427 18.57 -10.08 2.95
N ARG A 428 19.81 -10.61 2.98
CA ARG A 428 20.94 -10.03 3.73
C ARG A 428 21.35 -8.67 3.16
N SER A 429 21.69 -8.62 1.88
CA SER A 429 22.17 -7.39 1.24
C SER A 429 21.04 -6.46 0.81
N GLY A 430 19.81 -6.97 0.69
CA GLY A 430 18.66 -6.27 0.13
C GLY A 430 18.79 -5.95 -1.37
N LYS A 431 19.73 -6.59 -2.07
CA LYS A 431 20.00 -6.42 -3.51
C LYS A 431 19.34 -7.53 -4.32
N SER A 432 19.01 -7.20 -5.57
CA SER A 432 18.50 -8.17 -6.55
C SER A 432 19.48 -8.27 -7.72
N TYR A 433 19.87 -9.49 -8.05
CA TYR A 433 20.81 -9.83 -9.11
C TYR A 433 20.04 -10.45 -10.27
N PHE A 434 20.12 -9.86 -11.45
CA PHE A 434 19.38 -10.23 -12.63
C PHE A 434 20.32 -10.84 -13.66
N PHE A 435 20.14 -12.12 -13.94
CA PHE A 435 20.87 -12.86 -14.96
C PHE A 435 20.09 -12.78 -16.26
N MET A 436 20.62 -12.03 -17.22
CA MET A 436 19.91 -11.70 -18.46
C MET A 436 20.65 -12.22 -19.70
N TYR A 437 19.90 -12.92 -20.55
CA TYR A 437 20.36 -13.51 -21.79
C TYR A 437 19.18 -13.69 -22.74
N ASP A 438 19.48 -13.86 -24.01
CA ASP A 438 18.51 -14.18 -25.05
C ASP A 438 18.48 -15.68 -25.36
N GLU A 439 17.46 -16.11 -26.07
CA GLU A 439 17.20 -17.50 -26.45
C GLU A 439 18.31 -18.12 -27.33
N ALA A 440 19.12 -17.34 -28.03
CA ALA A 440 20.28 -17.88 -28.76
C ALA A 440 21.48 -18.14 -27.84
N THR A 441 21.48 -17.61 -26.61
CA THR A 441 22.54 -17.86 -25.63
C THR A 441 22.28 -19.14 -24.84
N ALA A 442 21.09 -19.30 -24.26
CA ALA A 442 20.75 -20.46 -23.43
C ALA A 442 19.24 -20.69 -23.33
N HIS A 443 18.84 -21.91 -22.97
CA HIS A 443 17.46 -22.23 -22.65
C HIS A 443 17.07 -21.81 -21.21
N LYS A 444 15.82 -22.08 -20.84
CA LYS A 444 15.25 -21.78 -19.52
C LYS A 444 14.98 -23.09 -18.74
N GLY A 445 16.02 -23.69 -18.16
CA GLY A 445 15.92 -24.99 -17.48
C GLY A 445 16.61 -25.06 -16.12
N GLN A 446 16.61 -26.26 -15.54
CA GLN A 446 17.22 -26.53 -14.23
C GLN A 446 18.73 -26.28 -14.19
N ASN A 447 19.45 -26.57 -15.28
CA ASN A 447 20.91 -26.42 -15.32
C ASN A 447 21.32 -24.94 -15.30
N GLU A 448 20.54 -24.07 -15.95
CA GLU A 448 20.73 -22.62 -15.91
C GLU A 448 20.47 -22.09 -14.50
N VAL A 449 19.36 -22.49 -13.86
CA VAL A 449 19.06 -22.12 -12.47
C VAL A 449 20.20 -22.52 -11.53
N ILE A 450 20.69 -23.76 -11.63
CA ILE A 450 21.80 -24.25 -10.81
C ILE A 450 23.08 -23.45 -11.09
N SER A 451 23.38 -23.17 -12.36
CA SER A 451 24.56 -22.40 -12.77
C SER A 451 24.52 -20.97 -12.19
N PHE A 452 23.37 -20.30 -12.21
CA PHE A 452 23.20 -18.96 -11.64
C PHE A 452 23.27 -18.97 -10.11
N LEU A 453 22.71 -19.99 -9.46
CA LEU A 453 22.86 -20.18 -8.02
C LEU A 453 24.32 -20.44 -7.63
N ASN A 454 25.02 -21.28 -8.40
CA ASN A 454 26.44 -21.54 -8.19
C ASN A 454 27.28 -20.28 -8.39
N HIS A 455 26.99 -19.47 -9.41
CA HIS A 455 27.62 -18.17 -9.62
C HIS A 455 27.36 -17.22 -8.43
N TYR A 456 26.13 -17.21 -7.88
CA TYR A 456 25.82 -16.43 -6.69
C TYR A 456 26.61 -16.89 -5.47
N PHE A 457 26.62 -18.19 -5.16
CA PHE A 457 27.36 -18.74 -4.02
C PHE A 457 28.88 -18.59 -4.15
N SER A 458 29.40 -18.68 -5.37
CA SER A 458 30.83 -18.55 -5.64
C SER A 458 31.31 -17.10 -5.68
N ASN A 459 30.59 -16.16 -6.28
CA ASN A 459 31.14 -14.84 -6.60
C ASN A 459 30.48 -13.67 -5.86
N ILE A 460 29.25 -13.85 -5.37
CA ILE A 460 28.43 -12.75 -4.85
C ILE A 460 28.20 -12.87 -3.34
N MET A 461 27.97 -14.10 -2.86
CA MET A 461 27.66 -14.37 -1.46
C MET A 461 28.88 -14.10 -0.56
N ASP A 462 28.63 -13.49 0.60
CA ASP A 462 29.64 -13.27 1.63
C ASP A 462 30.15 -14.61 2.19
N ARG A 463 31.47 -14.73 2.36
CA ARG A 463 32.12 -15.94 2.88
C ARG A 463 31.86 -16.18 4.37
N SER A 464 31.33 -15.19 5.10
CA SER A 464 30.89 -15.37 6.48
C SER A 464 29.61 -16.21 6.59
N VAL A 465 28.90 -16.44 5.49
CA VAL A 465 27.61 -17.16 5.49
C VAL A 465 27.85 -18.67 5.61
N LYS A 466 27.27 -19.28 6.64
CA LYS A 466 27.29 -20.74 6.85
C LYS A 466 25.93 -21.39 6.57
N THR A 467 24.84 -20.65 6.78
CA THR A 467 23.47 -21.15 6.57
C THR A 467 22.74 -20.33 5.53
N VAL A 468 22.19 -20.99 4.49
CA VAL A 468 21.41 -20.34 3.44
C VAL A 468 19.96 -20.81 3.51
N TYR A 469 19.02 -19.86 3.56
CA TYR A 469 17.59 -20.14 3.41
C TYR A 469 17.15 -19.83 1.98
N LEU A 470 16.69 -20.85 1.26
CA LEU A 470 16.18 -20.74 -0.11
C LEU A 470 14.66 -20.70 -0.11
N PHE A 471 14.09 -19.75 -0.84
CA PHE A 471 12.66 -19.62 -1.05
C PHE A 471 12.39 -19.55 -2.56
N SER A 472 11.72 -20.55 -3.12
CA SER A 472 11.41 -20.61 -4.55
C SER A 472 10.03 -21.21 -4.80
N ASP A 473 9.49 -20.99 -5.99
CA ASP A 473 8.22 -21.61 -6.38
C ASP A 473 8.35 -23.13 -6.64
N ASN A 474 7.21 -23.83 -6.71
CA ASN A 474 7.10 -25.28 -6.92
C ASN A 474 7.25 -25.71 -8.39
N CYS A 475 7.91 -24.92 -9.25
CA CYS A 475 8.11 -25.28 -10.66
C CYS A 475 9.05 -26.50 -10.78
N SER A 476 8.54 -27.67 -11.17
CA SER A 476 9.33 -28.90 -11.30
C SER A 476 10.48 -28.75 -12.31
N ALA A 477 10.20 -28.16 -13.48
CA ALA A 477 11.19 -27.98 -14.55
C ALA A 477 12.39 -27.09 -14.15
N GLN A 478 12.23 -26.22 -13.15
CA GLN A 478 13.23 -25.20 -12.81
C GLN A 478 13.73 -25.33 -11.36
N ASN A 479 12.81 -25.30 -10.39
CA ASN A 479 13.11 -25.07 -8.98
C ASN A 479 12.86 -26.29 -8.09
N LYS A 480 12.06 -27.27 -8.53
CA LYS A 480 11.67 -28.45 -7.74
C LYS A 480 11.98 -29.75 -8.47
N ASN A 481 13.27 -29.95 -8.78
CA ASN A 481 13.80 -31.14 -9.46
C ASN A 481 14.97 -31.77 -8.69
N PHE A 482 15.28 -33.02 -9.07
CA PHE A 482 16.40 -33.77 -8.50
C PHE A 482 17.75 -33.12 -8.74
N ALA A 483 17.97 -32.49 -9.91
CA ALA A 483 19.27 -31.89 -10.22
C ALA A 483 19.62 -30.77 -9.22
N LEU A 484 18.67 -29.88 -8.91
CA LEU A 484 18.85 -28.83 -7.92
C LEU A 484 19.05 -29.41 -6.52
N THR A 485 18.24 -30.38 -6.11
CA THR A 485 18.39 -31.06 -4.81
C THR A 485 19.76 -31.72 -4.67
N GLN A 486 20.24 -32.40 -5.72
CA GLN A 486 21.56 -33.04 -5.76
C GLN A 486 22.70 -32.02 -5.70
N PHE A 487 22.56 -30.89 -6.40
CA PHE A 487 23.51 -29.78 -6.33
C PHE A 487 23.61 -29.22 -4.90
N LEU A 488 22.49 -28.87 -4.28
CA LEU A 488 22.45 -28.31 -2.91
C LEU A 488 22.99 -29.32 -1.87
N TYR A 489 22.72 -30.61 -2.07
CA TYR A 489 23.28 -31.68 -1.26
C TYR A 489 24.82 -31.74 -1.37
N THR A 490 25.37 -31.68 -2.59
CA THR A 490 26.82 -31.67 -2.83
C THR A 490 27.49 -30.47 -2.17
N ILE A 491 26.91 -29.27 -2.32
CA ILE A 491 27.43 -28.03 -1.69
C ILE A 491 27.55 -28.19 -0.18
N THR A 492 26.50 -28.69 0.48
CA THR A 492 26.47 -28.81 1.95
C THR A 492 27.31 -29.96 2.50
N THR A 493 27.35 -31.10 1.80
CA THR A 493 28.13 -32.27 2.24
C THR A 493 29.63 -31.99 2.21
N ASN A 494 30.10 -31.31 1.17
CA ASN A 494 31.52 -30.95 1.03
C ASN A 494 31.87 -29.59 1.63
N LYS A 495 30.90 -28.88 2.24
CA LYS A 495 31.06 -27.51 2.77
C LYS A 495 31.65 -26.52 1.75
N ILE A 496 31.23 -26.66 0.49
CA ILE A 496 31.68 -25.80 -0.59
C ILE A 496 31.26 -24.36 -0.28
N TYR A 497 32.16 -23.41 -0.55
CA TYR A 497 31.99 -21.98 -0.24
C TYR A 497 31.79 -21.65 1.26
N GLY A 498 32.04 -22.60 2.16
CA GLY A 498 31.83 -22.44 3.61
C GLY A 498 30.41 -22.76 4.08
N ILE A 499 29.52 -23.21 3.19
CA ILE A 499 28.11 -23.49 3.50
C ILE A 499 27.98 -24.82 4.22
N THR A 500 27.52 -24.81 5.47
CA THR A 500 27.30 -26.03 6.27
C THR A 500 25.87 -26.52 6.20
N LYS A 501 24.92 -25.62 5.91
CA LYS A 501 23.49 -25.91 5.98
C LYS A 501 22.70 -25.10 4.95
N ILE A 502 21.80 -25.77 4.25
CA ILE A 502 20.82 -25.10 3.37
C ILE A 502 19.42 -25.54 3.77
N ILE A 503 18.49 -24.60 3.90
CA ILE A 503 17.07 -24.87 4.16
C ILE A 503 16.28 -24.32 2.98
N HIS A 504 15.61 -25.20 2.24
CA HIS A 504 14.82 -24.85 1.07
C HIS A 504 13.33 -25.00 1.38
N ARG A 505 12.57 -23.91 1.16
CA ARG A 505 11.14 -23.81 1.45
C ARG A 505 10.37 -23.48 0.19
N TYR A 506 9.24 -24.16 0.04
CA TYR A 506 8.30 -23.94 -1.06
C TYR A 506 6.97 -23.38 -0.52
N PRO A 507 6.35 -22.41 -1.22
CA PRO A 507 5.07 -21.82 -0.82
C PRO A 507 3.93 -22.81 -1.05
N GLU A 508 2.75 -22.52 -0.49
CA GLU A 508 1.49 -23.16 -0.89
C GLU A 508 1.14 -22.76 -2.35
N PRO A 509 0.60 -23.67 -3.18
CA PRO A 509 0.26 -23.34 -4.57
C PRO A 509 -0.78 -22.20 -4.63
N GLY A 510 -0.59 -21.26 -5.55
CA GLY A 510 -1.42 -20.05 -5.63
C GLY A 510 -1.12 -18.99 -4.55
N HIS A 511 -0.12 -19.22 -3.71
CA HIS A 511 0.38 -18.28 -2.69
C HIS A 511 1.89 -18.04 -2.85
N SER A 512 2.38 -17.98 -4.09
CA SER A 512 3.81 -18.01 -4.44
C SER A 512 4.50 -16.63 -4.60
N PHE A 513 3.95 -15.54 -4.07
CA PHE A 513 4.52 -14.19 -4.23
C PHE A 513 5.89 -14.00 -3.55
N LEU A 514 6.97 -14.09 -4.29
CA LEU A 514 8.33 -13.91 -3.81
C LEU A 514 8.79 -12.44 -3.87
N PRO A 515 9.88 -12.09 -3.14
CA PRO A 515 10.53 -10.79 -3.30
C PRO A 515 10.93 -10.48 -4.74
N CYS A 516 11.21 -11.50 -5.56
CA CYS A 516 11.50 -11.37 -6.99
C CYS A 516 10.32 -10.76 -7.76
N ASP A 517 9.08 -11.19 -7.48
CA ASP A 517 7.87 -10.67 -8.16
C ASP A 517 7.69 -9.18 -7.96
N ARG A 518 8.06 -8.68 -6.77
CA ARG A 518 8.04 -7.24 -6.52
C ARG A 518 9.04 -6.52 -7.40
N ALA A 519 10.23 -7.08 -7.59
CA ALA A 519 11.26 -6.49 -8.44
C ALA A 519 10.82 -6.51 -9.92
N PHE A 520 10.26 -7.63 -10.37
CA PHE A 520 9.67 -7.77 -11.70
C PHE A 520 8.53 -6.78 -11.94
N GLY A 521 7.62 -6.58 -10.98
CA GLY A 521 6.54 -5.61 -11.10
C GLY A 521 7.02 -4.16 -11.29
N ILE A 522 8.17 -3.79 -10.72
CA ILE A 522 8.76 -2.45 -10.93
C ILE A 522 9.38 -2.35 -12.33
N ILE A 523 10.07 -3.40 -12.79
CA ILE A 523 10.63 -3.48 -14.14
C ILE A 523 9.50 -3.38 -15.18
N GLU A 524 8.43 -4.14 -14.97
CA GLU A 524 7.28 -4.21 -15.86
C GLU A 524 6.60 -2.85 -16.05
N LYS A 525 6.44 -2.08 -14.96
CA LYS A 525 5.91 -0.70 -15.02
C LYS A 525 6.74 0.21 -15.90
N ARG A 526 8.06 0.02 -15.95
CA ARG A 526 8.93 0.80 -16.85
C ARG A 526 8.92 0.24 -18.26
N ARG A 527 8.89 -1.09 -18.41
CA ARG A 527 8.80 -1.78 -19.71
C ARG A 527 7.59 -1.31 -20.50
N ARG A 528 6.42 -1.17 -19.88
CA ARG A 528 5.19 -0.68 -20.54
C ARG A 528 5.27 0.73 -21.12
N LYS A 529 6.24 1.54 -20.70
CA LYS A 529 6.49 2.87 -21.26
C LYS A 529 7.42 2.83 -22.47
N LEU A 530 8.07 1.68 -22.72
CA LEU A 530 8.88 1.46 -23.90
C LEU A 530 7.98 0.92 -25.01
N GLU A 531 7.69 1.75 -25.99
CA GLU A 531 6.92 1.31 -27.15
C GLU A 531 7.71 0.33 -28.02
N ARG A 532 9.03 0.54 -28.16
CA ARG A 532 9.87 -0.20 -29.11
C ARG A 532 11.17 -0.68 -28.47
N VAL A 533 11.50 -1.96 -28.67
CA VAL A 533 12.77 -2.56 -28.23
C VAL A 533 13.34 -3.47 -29.32
N TYR A 534 14.61 -3.27 -29.66
CA TYR A 534 15.28 -3.94 -30.79
C TYR A 534 16.49 -4.78 -30.40
N LEU A 535 17.13 -4.50 -29.26
CA LEU A 535 18.27 -5.26 -28.78
C LEU A 535 18.07 -5.74 -27.34
N PRO A 536 18.66 -6.87 -26.93
CA PRO A 536 18.63 -7.31 -25.54
C PRO A 536 19.27 -6.29 -24.58
N SER A 537 20.26 -5.53 -25.04
CA SER A 537 20.94 -4.48 -24.26
C SER A 537 19.99 -3.39 -23.78
N THR A 538 18.94 -3.08 -24.54
CA THR A 538 17.90 -2.13 -24.11
C THR A 538 17.16 -2.64 -22.88
N TYR A 539 16.80 -3.93 -22.84
CA TYR A 539 16.18 -4.53 -21.65
C TYR A 539 17.14 -4.57 -20.47
N LYS A 540 18.43 -4.86 -20.70
CA LYS A 540 19.47 -4.84 -19.66
C LYS A 540 19.60 -3.46 -19.02
N ASN A 541 19.70 -2.41 -19.85
CA ASN A 541 19.76 -1.02 -19.38
C ASN A 541 18.48 -0.63 -18.62
N LEU A 542 17.30 -1.02 -19.13
CA LEU A 542 16.03 -0.81 -18.45
C LEU A 542 16.05 -1.39 -17.02
N VAL A 543 16.47 -2.64 -16.86
CA VAL A 543 16.55 -3.31 -15.55
C VAL A 543 17.57 -2.60 -14.65
N GLN A 544 18.76 -2.29 -15.17
CA GLN A 544 19.83 -1.63 -14.42
C GLN A 544 19.43 -0.24 -13.91
N ASP A 545 18.70 0.52 -14.72
CA ASP A 545 18.22 1.87 -14.39
C ASP A 545 16.98 1.85 -13.49
N THR A 546 16.31 0.70 -13.39
CA THR A 546 15.06 0.56 -12.60
C THR A 546 15.27 0.89 -11.12
N CYS A 547 16.35 0.41 -10.52
CA CYS A 547 16.65 0.64 -9.12
C CYS A 547 18.15 0.51 -8.84
N LYS A 548 18.71 1.36 -7.99
CA LYS A 548 20.14 1.28 -7.57
C LYS A 548 20.52 -0.03 -6.90
N LYS A 549 19.53 -0.76 -6.35
CA LYS A 549 19.71 -2.07 -5.72
C LYS A 549 19.77 -3.22 -6.72
N PHE A 550 19.47 -2.96 -7.99
CA PHE A 550 19.48 -3.97 -9.05
C PHE A 550 20.87 -4.06 -9.65
N LYS A 551 21.31 -5.29 -9.87
CA LYS A 551 22.59 -5.62 -10.49
C LYS A 551 22.34 -6.59 -11.63
N VAL A 552 22.58 -6.13 -12.85
CA VAL A 552 22.46 -6.98 -14.03
C VAL A 552 23.77 -7.72 -14.27
N ILE A 553 23.67 -9.00 -14.56
CA ILE A 553 24.76 -9.92 -14.89
C ILE A 553 24.47 -10.44 -16.30
N ASP A 554 25.40 -10.18 -17.20
CA ASP A 554 25.36 -10.71 -18.56
C ASP A 554 25.73 -12.18 -18.52
N VAL A 555 24.79 -13.03 -18.91
CA VAL A 555 25.02 -14.47 -18.95
C VAL A 555 25.68 -14.83 -20.26
N GLU A 556 26.83 -15.50 -20.14
CA GLU A 556 27.54 -16.13 -21.24
C GLU A 556 27.39 -17.66 -21.15
N GLN A 557 27.55 -18.36 -22.28
CA GLN A 557 27.40 -19.82 -22.34
C GLN A 557 28.41 -20.56 -21.45
N ASN A 558 29.61 -20.00 -21.29
CA ASN A 558 30.66 -20.54 -20.41
C ASN A 558 30.25 -20.57 -18.93
N MET A 559 29.22 -19.80 -18.53
CA MET A 559 28.69 -19.80 -17.17
C MET A 559 27.79 -21.00 -16.90
N ILE A 560 27.32 -21.70 -17.94
CA ILE A 560 26.26 -22.71 -17.84
C ILE A 560 26.86 -24.11 -18.00
N LEU A 561 26.82 -24.87 -16.90
CA LEU A 561 27.36 -26.23 -16.84
C LEU A 561 26.25 -27.28 -16.84
N ASN A 562 26.59 -28.49 -17.28
CA ASN A 562 25.66 -29.62 -17.29
C ASN A 562 25.65 -30.37 -15.94
N TYR A 563 24.93 -29.81 -14.97
CA TYR A 563 24.79 -30.41 -13.65
C TYR A 563 23.99 -31.71 -13.68
N SER A 564 22.89 -31.76 -14.43
CA SER A 564 21.99 -32.91 -14.47
C SER A 564 22.69 -34.19 -14.97
N GLN A 565 23.58 -34.09 -15.96
CA GLN A 565 24.35 -35.23 -16.43
C GLN A 565 25.44 -35.63 -15.43
N HIS A 566 26.15 -34.65 -14.86
CA HIS A 566 27.21 -34.88 -13.88
C HIS A 566 26.70 -35.61 -12.62
N THR A 567 25.55 -35.19 -12.10
CA THR A 567 25.01 -35.75 -10.85
C THR A 567 24.43 -37.16 -11.01
N LYS A 568 23.99 -37.59 -12.21
CA LYS A 568 23.45 -38.94 -12.45
C LYS A 568 24.42 -40.06 -12.02
N ALA A 569 25.74 -39.85 -12.16
CA ALA A 569 26.73 -40.84 -11.76
C ALA A 569 26.85 -40.97 -10.23
N LEU A 570 26.63 -39.88 -9.48
CA LEU A 570 26.93 -39.74 -8.05
C LEU A 570 25.77 -40.13 -7.13
N PHE A 571 24.53 -40.03 -7.61
CA PHE A 571 23.32 -40.16 -6.79
C PHE A 571 22.50 -41.41 -7.12
N LYS A 572 21.81 -41.96 -6.12
CA LYS A 572 20.91 -43.11 -6.30
C LYS A 572 19.72 -42.72 -7.18
N LYS A 573 19.27 -43.64 -8.04
CA LYS A 573 18.04 -43.48 -8.85
C LYS A 573 16.80 -43.45 -7.95
N THR A 574 16.71 -44.40 -7.03
CA THR A 574 15.63 -44.50 -6.04
C THR A 574 16.20 -44.35 -4.65
N VAL A 575 15.58 -43.50 -3.84
CA VAL A 575 16.02 -43.22 -2.47
C VAL A 575 14.88 -43.59 -1.52
N ASN A 576 15.13 -44.58 -0.66
CA ASN A 576 14.20 -44.97 0.40
C ASN A 576 14.79 -44.63 1.77
N ASN A 577 13.96 -44.21 2.71
CA ASN A 577 14.37 -44.04 4.11
C ASN A 577 14.40 -45.40 4.86
N ARG A 578 14.81 -45.37 6.13
CA ARG A 578 14.84 -46.56 7.00
C ARG A 578 13.47 -47.23 7.18
N SER A 579 12.39 -46.46 7.04
CA SER A 579 11.00 -46.91 7.13
C SER A 579 10.44 -47.39 5.78
N LYS A 580 11.28 -47.57 4.75
CA LYS A 580 10.90 -47.96 3.37
C LYS A 580 10.01 -46.96 2.62
N ILE A 581 9.92 -45.72 3.08
CA ILE A 581 9.23 -44.64 2.37
C ILE A 581 10.16 -44.12 1.27
N SER A 582 9.66 -44.05 0.04
CA SER A 582 10.38 -43.49 -1.11
C SER A 582 10.40 -41.96 -1.05
N PHE A 583 11.55 -41.37 -1.41
CA PHE A 583 11.71 -39.92 -1.49
C PHE A 583 11.04 -39.39 -2.75
N SER A 584 9.88 -38.74 -2.60
CA SER A 584 9.24 -37.97 -3.66
C SER A 584 9.40 -36.47 -3.41
N ILE A 585 10.22 -35.80 -4.23
CA ILE A 585 10.53 -34.38 -4.07
C ILE A 585 9.26 -33.51 -4.11
N LEU A 586 8.29 -33.86 -4.96
CA LEU A 586 7.08 -33.07 -5.18
C LEU A 586 6.19 -32.99 -3.92
N THR A 587 6.23 -34.03 -3.08
CA THR A 587 5.45 -34.13 -1.85
C THR A 587 5.93 -33.17 -0.76
N TYR A 588 7.24 -32.92 -0.69
CA TYR A 588 7.83 -32.15 0.39
C TYR A 588 7.78 -30.63 0.14
N ARG A 589 7.57 -29.87 1.22
CA ARG A 589 7.53 -28.39 1.21
C ARG A 589 8.72 -27.77 1.95
N PHE A 590 9.34 -28.56 2.80
CA PHE A 590 10.54 -28.23 3.54
C PHE A 590 11.61 -29.28 3.26
N ILE A 591 12.79 -28.83 2.83
CA ILE A 591 13.94 -29.68 2.61
C ILE A 591 15.17 -29.03 3.24
N GLU A 592 15.83 -29.75 4.13
CA GLU A 592 17.04 -29.32 4.83
C GLU A 592 18.22 -30.19 4.40
N TYR A 593 19.26 -29.53 3.88
CA TYR A 593 20.48 -30.14 3.38
C TYR A 593 21.60 -29.93 4.41
N THR A 594 22.26 -31.02 4.80
CA THR A 594 23.34 -31.02 5.79
C THR A 594 24.42 -32.03 5.41
N GLN A 595 25.58 -31.97 6.08
CA GLN A 595 26.62 -32.99 5.97
C GLN A 595 26.17 -34.41 6.36
N HIS A 596 25.07 -34.54 7.13
CA HIS A 596 24.56 -35.82 7.60
C HIS A 596 23.46 -36.41 6.71
N GLY A 597 23.03 -35.68 5.68
CA GLY A 597 21.95 -36.09 4.80
C GLY A 597 20.90 -35.02 4.57
N LEU A 598 19.81 -35.47 3.96
CA LEU A 598 18.64 -34.68 3.63
C LEU A 598 17.54 -34.93 4.67
N TYR A 599 16.96 -33.87 5.23
CA TYR A 599 15.82 -33.94 6.12
C TYR A 599 14.62 -33.25 5.47
N SER A 600 13.55 -34.00 5.20
CA SER A 600 12.40 -33.48 4.46
C SER A 600 11.11 -33.56 5.26
N SER A 601 10.21 -32.60 5.04
CA SER A 601 8.87 -32.62 5.65
C SER A 601 7.80 -32.02 4.74
N VAL A 602 6.59 -32.55 4.86
CA VAL A 602 5.40 -32.09 4.13
C VAL A 602 4.92 -30.73 4.67
N SER A 603 5.25 -30.41 5.93
CA SER A 603 4.95 -29.12 6.57
C SER A 603 6.22 -28.36 6.92
N VAL A 604 6.18 -27.03 6.78
CA VAL A 604 7.32 -26.13 7.00
C VAL A 604 7.86 -26.18 8.44
N HIS A 605 7.03 -26.55 9.42
CA HIS A 605 7.39 -26.54 10.85
C HIS A 605 7.19 -27.89 11.56
N SER A 606 7.06 -28.98 10.81
CA SER A 606 6.99 -30.30 11.43
C SER A 606 8.29 -30.63 12.18
N THR A 607 8.14 -31.12 13.41
CA THR A 607 9.25 -31.70 14.19
C THR A 607 9.66 -33.06 13.64
N ALA A 608 8.71 -33.81 13.06
CA ALA A 608 8.97 -35.04 12.34
C ALA A 608 9.50 -34.74 10.93
N LYS A 609 10.75 -35.15 10.69
CA LYS A 609 11.43 -35.04 9.40
C LYS A 609 11.90 -36.41 8.95
N ASP A 610 11.65 -36.74 7.70
CA ASP A 610 12.18 -37.93 7.06
C ASP A 610 13.65 -37.71 6.71
N HIS A 611 14.51 -38.66 7.08
CA HIS A 611 15.95 -38.61 6.81
C HIS A 611 16.31 -39.48 5.61
N PHE A 612 17.04 -38.90 4.66
CA PHE A 612 17.47 -39.55 3.43
C PHE A 612 18.97 -39.34 3.14
N ILE A 613 19.59 -40.35 2.55
CA ILE A 613 20.97 -40.31 2.04
C ILE A 613 20.94 -40.53 0.54
N LEU A 614 21.14 -39.45 -0.22
CA LEU A 614 21.02 -39.43 -1.68
C LEU A 614 22.26 -40.01 -2.38
N GLN A 615 23.45 -39.83 -1.81
CA GLN A 615 24.71 -40.27 -2.41
C GLN A 615 24.79 -41.80 -2.51
N LYS A 616 25.44 -42.30 -3.56
CA LYS A 616 25.78 -43.72 -3.66
C LYS A 616 26.84 -44.08 -2.61
N PRO A 617 26.89 -45.35 -2.16
CA PRO A 617 27.98 -45.80 -1.30
C PRO A 617 29.34 -45.65 -2.00
N LYS A 618 30.37 -45.19 -1.28
CA LYS A 618 31.77 -45.07 -1.76
C LYS A 618 31.99 -44.08 -2.92
N THR A 619 31.08 -43.15 -3.17
CA THR A 619 31.28 -42.07 -4.15
C THR A 619 31.66 -40.76 -3.48
N THR A 620 32.63 -40.05 -4.02
CA THR A 620 32.97 -38.68 -3.61
C THR A 620 32.14 -37.70 -4.43
N LEU A 621 31.36 -36.85 -3.76
CA LEU A 621 30.58 -35.83 -4.44
C LEU A 621 31.50 -34.72 -4.97
N SER A 622 31.18 -34.18 -6.14
CA SER A 622 31.91 -33.06 -6.74
C SER A 622 30.98 -32.22 -7.62
N LEU A 623 31.37 -30.97 -7.86
CA LEU A 623 30.73 -30.12 -8.85
C LEU A 623 31.36 -30.37 -10.24
N PRO A 624 30.61 -30.17 -11.33
CA PRO A 624 31.17 -30.22 -12.68
C PRO A 624 32.29 -29.18 -12.85
N THR A 625 33.31 -29.52 -13.65
CA THR A 625 34.38 -28.59 -14.06
C THR A 625 33.97 -27.81 -15.31
N ASN A 626 34.76 -26.80 -15.68
CA ASN A 626 34.52 -25.97 -16.86
C ASN A 626 34.52 -26.76 -18.19
N ASP A 627 34.99 -28.00 -18.20
CA ASP A 627 34.96 -28.88 -19.38
C ASP A 627 33.56 -29.49 -19.62
N SER A 628 32.66 -29.41 -18.63
CA SER A 628 31.29 -29.94 -18.69
C SER A 628 30.28 -28.84 -19.03
N LEU A 629 30.57 -28.02 -20.05
CA LEU A 629 29.65 -27.00 -20.55
C LEU A 629 28.34 -27.66 -21.01
N LEU A 630 27.22 -26.99 -20.74
CA LEU A 630 25.93 -27.43 -21.29
C LEU A 630 25.84 -27.11 -22.79
N TYR A 631 26.45 -26.01 -23.21
CA TYR A 631 26.40 -25.50 -24.58
C TYR A 631 27.81 -25.31 -25.12
N ASN A 632 28.07 -25.84 -26.32
CA ASN A 632 29.36 -25.74 -27.01
C ASN A 632 29.39 -24.62 -28.06
N GLY A 633 28.33 -23.82 -28.15
CA GLY A 633 28.20 -22.69 -29.07
C GLY A 633 26.77 -22.13 -29.07
N PRO A 634 26.53 -20.99 -29.76
CA PRO A 634 25.22 -20.35 -29.81
C PRO A 634 24.13 -21.32 -30.23
N LEU A 635 22.99 -21.25 -29.55
CA LEU A 635 21.85 -22.12 -29.79
C LEU A 635 21.18 -21.80 -31.12
N ASN A 636 20.74 -22.85 -31.79
CA ASN A 636 19.97 -22.76 -33.00
C ASN A 636 18.53 -22.40 -32.68
N ILE A 637 17.96 -21.46 -33.45
CA ILE A 637 16.55 -21.11 -33.37
C ILE A 637 15.80 -21.94 -34.41
N LYS A 638 14.66 -22.50 -34.02
CA LYS A 638 13.75 -23.24 -34.91
C LYS A 638 13.51 -22.43 -36.19
N GLU A 639 13.62 -23.07 -37.35
CA GLU A 639 13.62 -22.37 -38.65
C GLU A 639 12.37 -21.51 -38.87
N ALA A 640 11.19 -22.04 -38.54
CA ALA A 640 9.93 -21.31 -38.65
C ALA A 640 9.90 -20.04 -37.77
N LYS A 641 10.48 -20.12 -36.57
CA LYS A 641 10.61 -18.98 -35.66
C LYS A 641 11.63 -17.98 -36.18
N LEU A 642 12.77 -18.45 -36.67
CA LEU A 642 13.81 -17.60 -37.24
C LEU A 642 13.31 -16.82 -38.47
N LYS A 643 12.52 -17.47 -39.33
CA LYS A 643 11.87 -16.83 -40.48
C LYS A 643 10.95 -15.69 -40.04
N ASP A 644 10.10 -15.92 -39.05
CA ASP A 644 9.21 -14.89 -38.50
C ASP A 644 9.98 -13.73 -37.88
N VAL A 645 11.00 -14.03 -37.06
CA VAL A 645 11.85 -13.02 -36.42
C VAL A 645 12.58 -12.17 -37.46
N ARG A 646 13.12 -12.77 -38.53
CA ARG A 646 13.80 -12.04 -39.61
C ARG A 646 12.83 -11.19 -40.44
N ASP A 647 11.62 -11.67 -40.69
CA ASP A 647 10.58 -10.88 -41.37
C ASP A 647 10.10 -9.69 -40.52
N LEU A 648 9.95 -9.87 -39.21
CA LEU A 648 9.68 -8.76 -38.29
C LEU A 648 10.84 -7.77 -38.26
N ALA A 649 12.09 -8.27 -38.25
CA ALA A 649 13.27 -7.44 -38.22
C ALA A 649 13.39 -6.60 -39.50
N SER A 650 13.25 -7.20 -40.68
CA SER A 650 13.37 -6.48 -41.96
C SER A 650 12.35 -5.36 -42.12
N LYS A 651 11.16 -5.51 -41.55
CA LYS A 651 10.07 -4.52 -41.63
C LYS A 651 10.21 -3.38 -40.62
N TYR A 652 10.64 -3.67 -39.40
CA TYR A 652 10.42 -2.78 -38.26
C TYR A 652 11.67 -2.42 -37.45
N VAL A 653 12.77 -3.14 -37.64
CA VAL A 653 14.04 -2.90 -36.94
C VAL A 653 14.90 -1.94 -37.77
N PRO A 654 15.42 -0.85 -37.17
CA PRO A 654 16.37 0.05 -37.82
C PRO A 654 17.60 -0.68 -38.38
N SER A 655 18.14 -0.18 -39.50
CA SER A 655 19.28 -0.78 -40.20
C SER A 655 20.51 -0.98 -39.31
N GLU A 656 20.73 -0.10 -38.33
CA GLU A 656 21.79 -0.17 -37.34
C GLU A 656 21.71 -1.37 -36.38
N TYR A 657 20.56 -2.04 -36.27
CA TYR A 657 20.35 -3.19 -35.37
C TYR A 657 20.09 -4.51 -36.12
N LEU A 658 19.97 -4.49 -37.45
CA LEU A 658 19.72 -5.68 -38.26
C LEU A 658 20.83 -6.74 -38.17
N TRP A 659 22.06 -6.32 -37.85
CA TRP A 659 23.19 -7.22 -37.66
C TRP A 659 22.91 -8.30 -36.61
N TYR A 660 22.20 -7.95 -35.52
CA TYR A 660 21.90 -8.87 -34.43
C TYR A 660 21.04 -10.04 -34.92
N TYR A 661 19.96 -9.72 -35.64
CA TYR A 661 19.04 -10.72 -36.19
C TYR A 661 19.63 -11.55 -37.33
N SER A 662 20.58 -10.97 -38.07
CA SER A 662 21.28 -11.66 -39.15
C SER A 662 22.24 -12.73 -38.63
N ASN A 663 22.82 -12.52 -37.44
CA ASN A 663 23.75 -13.44 -36.80
C ASN A 663 23.09 -14.65 -36.12
N LEU A 664 21.75 -14.66 -36.02
CA LEU A 664 20.99 -15.78 -35.47
C LEU A 664 21.07 -17.01 -36.39
N ARG A 665 21.32 -18.19 -35.82
CA ARG A 665 21.52 -19.45 -36.54
C ARG A 665 20.22 -20.26 -36.61
N SER A 666 20.01 -20.96 -37.74
CA SER A 666 18.99 -22.00 -37.89
C SER A 666 19.59 -23.36 -37.59
N GLY A 667 18.79 -24.27 -37.04
CA GLY A 667 19.13 -25.69 -36.95
C GLY A 667 17.96 -26.53 -37.43
N GLU A 668 18.27 -27.63 -38.12
CA GLU A 668 17.37 -28.79 -38.25
C GLU A 668 17.51 -29.64 -36.98
N ASP A 669 16.41 -30.20 -36.50
CA ASP A 669 16.33 -30.90 -35.21
C ASP A 669 17.25 -32.15 -35.19
N GLU A 670 18.41 -32.08 -34.54
CA GLU A 670 19.08 -33.26 -34.00
C GLU A 670 18.60 -33.52 -32.56
N HIS A 671 17.76 -34.56 -32.44
CA HIS A 671 17.29 -35.23 -31.22
C HIS A 671 16.27 -34.53 -30.31
N THR A 672 15.01 -34.72 -30.68
CA THR A 672 13.92 -35.00 -29.72
C THR A 672 13.89 -36.50 -29.42
N GLU A 673 14.94 -37.05 -28.80
CA GLU A 673 14.91 -38.42 -28.25
C GLU A 673 15.78 -38.49 -26.99
N ALA A 674 15.19 -38.08 -25.87
CA ALA A 674 15.42 -38.67 -24.56
C ALA A 674 14.43 -38.03 -23.57
N LEU A 675 13.72 -38.88 -22.83
CA LEU A 675 12.70 -38.58 -21.80
C LEU A 675 11.24 -38.59 -22.28
N ILE A 676 10.87 -39.62 -23.04
CA ILE A 676 9.64 -40.36 -22.72
C ILE A 676 10.11 -41.53 -21.83
N ASP A 677 10.04 -41.36 -20.51
CA ASP A 677 9.95 -42.54 -19.64
C ASP A 677 8.48 -42.96 -19.68
N GLU A 678 8.19 -43.95 -20.52
CA GLU A 678 7.09 -44.88 -20.32
C GLU A 678 7.32 -45.56 -18.97
N ASP A 679 6.49 -45.23 -17.98
CA ASP A 679 6.07 -46.14 -16.91
C ASP A 679 4.89 -45.47 -16.18
N CYS A 680 3.76 -45.45 -16.87
CA CYS A 680 2.43 -45.29 -16.30
C CYS A 680 1.53 -46.33 -16.96
N ASN A 681 1.67 -47.58 -16.53
CA ASN A 681 0.61 -48.57 -16.58
C ASN A 681 0.81 -49.57 -15.44
N GLU A 682 -0.31 -49.84 -14.76
CA GLU A 682 -0.59 -50.90 -13.79
C GLU A 682 -0.28 -50.61 -12.30
N ASP A 683 -1.40 -50.28 -11.62
CA ASP A 683 -1.76 -50.34 -10.19
C ASP A 683 -1.30 -49.27 -9.18
#